data_AF-X6JWL6-F1
#
_entry.id   AF-X6JWL6-F1
#
_cell.length_a   1.000
_cell.length_b   1.000
_cell.length_c   1.000
_cell.angle_alpha   90.00
_cell.angle_beta   90.00
_cell.angle_gamma   90.00
#
_symmetry.space_group_name_H-M   'P 1'
#
loop_
_entity.id
_entity.type
_entity.pdbx_description
1 polymer ?
#
loop_
_entity_poly.entity_id
_entity_poly.type
_entity_poly.pdbx_seq_one_letter_code
_entity_poly.pdbx_strand_id
1 'polypeptide(L)'
;MNSRQPTHTPYDGSSKLFTIGLKPLELDKWIEVDRYLFDHLAEKRRLYAEIPDKVFVEEDGTRDTQREVRGLIEAHLLSTFPGMYRRTNAGVEVIGAKADSDATFHDAPLVAASLLVQEDLILMRRDDTGWRLAAGSLCFPSSWSLVEKFGRPLQQIHAPVPGFGPGTRPAELINRMFDGLQGQAVERFNWSIQAGDALYHPLSNVERIDRATNRPSRFPDGDVNAHAFIRVERQTLRKLPLSRDILFTIRIHLDPLKVLARHPDRATLAASFAAQLQALDEAQLDYKGMTSDRDRLMQRLQTMARIRHVLKLAVLLGALLALPATAHAEPVTYAGKLGNIDIVVEFTGDPATAGEALAGRYFYRSKGVDIPLQAKSSKGATFQLAEEEACDAKKCGDGQAPPIGAVWRLSSADKGKTLEGTWTAKKTLPLKLTRIASRAQTETPATTPRDLYDFTDMTFSGDDAPITMAASPYDYLKLDFAPKADAKEGWPDAAYNYVTDPRTKFARPRIVDLAGSAPIEAANALLQNRHWHDSLSALTCAALQYAGFHDGPPMEGMDDDSLGGYEDTTSKVTSLTPKLMSWSESGSLYCGGAHPNNYSDAYVMDVRRGALLTLQDMFSDTVDGKPGPSLATFVKEKRKKPRDQTEVDYEAECGIDDLIGDYLGASLKRDGDRQVLVFGLQGLPNVIQACGGDLVEIPDSEAQALLTPEFAKLLEP
;
A
#
# COMPACT_ATOMS: atom_id res chain seq x y z
N MET A 1 -1.28 -20.23 -3.80
CA MET A 1 -2.35 -19.22 -3.74
C MET A 1 -1.80 -17.94 -4.33
N ASN A 2 -2.18 -17.60 -5.57
CA ASN A 2 -1.87 -16.30 -6.19
C ASN A 2 -2.53 -15.21 -5.31
N SER A 3 -1.75 -14.48 -4.53
CA SER A 3 -2.28 -13.41 -3.69
C SER A 3 -2.57 -12.19 -4.57
N ARG A 4 -3.83 -12.06 -5.01
CA ARG A 4 -4.33 -10.83 -5.62
C ARG A 4 -4.36 -9.71 -4.58
N GLN A 5 -4.27 -8.47 -5.06
CA GLN A 5 -4.51 -7.27 -4.25
C GLN A 5 -5.97 -7.25 -3.73
N PRO A 6 -6.22 -6.67 -2.54
CA PRO A 6 -7.58 -6.48 -2.03
C PRO A 6 -8.43 -5.66 -3.01
N THR A 7 -9.68 -6.07 -3.23
CA THR A 7 -10.60 -5.34 -4.13
C THR A 7 -10.96 -3.96 -3.58
N HIS A 8 -11.08 -3.85 -2.25
CA HIS A 8 -11.43 -2.62 -1.54
C HIS A 8 -10.48 -2.42 -0.36
N THR A 9 -9.98 -1.19 -0.19
CA THR A 9 -8.99 -0.83 0.84
C THR A 9 -9.50 0.24 1.82
N PRO A 10 -10.72 0.17 2.38
CA PRO A 10 -11.29 1.29 3.18
C PRO A 10 -10.47 1.73 4.41
N TYR A 11 -9.51 0.89 4.84
CA TYR A 11 -8.49 1.20 5.84
C TYR A 11 -7.39 2.16 5.35
N ASP A 12 -7.42 2.56 4.07
CA ASP A 12 -6.58 3.61 3.44
C ASP A 12 -6.90 5.04 3.89
N GLY A 13 -7.95 5.22 4.71
CA GLY A 13 -8.38 6.51 5.23
C GLY A 13 -9.66 7.03 4.60
N SER A 14 -10.08 6.45 3.46
CA SER A 14 -11.30 6.81 2.74
C SER A 14 -12.60 6.50 3.50
N SER A 15 -12.52 5.62 4.50
CA SER A 15 -13.64 5.20 5.34
C SER A 15 -13.24 5.12 6.82
N LYS A 16 -13.61 6.13 7.61
CA LYS A 16 -13.36 6.16 9.06
C LYS A 16 -14.36 5.27 9.81
N LEU A 17 -13.85 4.38 10.67
CA LEU A 17 -14.69 3.57 11.56
C LEU A 17 -15.51 4.45 12.52
N PHE A 18 -16.66 3.92 12.97
CA PHE A 18 -17.59 4.61 13.87
C PHE A 18 -18.09 5.98 13.34
N THR A 19 -18.07 6.15 12.02
CA THR A 19 -18.77 7.21 11.31
C THR A 19 -19.82 6.61 10.39
N ILE A 20 -20.78 7.42 9.94
CA ILE A 20 -21.87 6.95 9.06
C ILE A 20 -21.35 6.72 7.64
N GLY A 21 -20.56 7.66 7.11
CA GLY A 21 -19.71 7.46 5.93
C GLY A 21 -20.44 7.03 4.65
N LEU A 22 -21.72 7.38 4.50
CA LEU A 22 -22.52 7.02 3.32
C LEU A 22 -22.14 7.88 2.11
N LYS A 23 -22.05 7.23 0.95
CA LYS A 23 -21.82 7.84 -0.36
C LYS A 23 -22.94 7.41 -1.32
N PRO A 24 -23.31 8.23 -2.32
CA PRO A 24 -24.24 7.80 -3.37
C PRO A 24 -23.74 6.54 -4.07
N LEU A 25 -24.66 5.64 -4.42
CA LEU A 25 -24.37 4.42 -5.17
C LEU A 25 -25.10 4.43 -6.52
N GLU A 26 -24.32 4.34 -7.60
CA GLU A 26 -24.85 4.08 -8.94
C GLU A 26 -25.43 2.66 -9.02
N LEU A 27 -26.66 2.53 -9.50
CA LEU A 27 -27.41 1.26 -9.44
C LEU A 27 -26.87 0.16 -10.35
N ASP A 28 -26.06 0.49 -11.35
CA ASP A 28 -25.34 -0.48 -12.18
C ASP A 28 -24.20 -1.18 -11.39
N LYS A 29 -23.69 -0.54 -10.34
CA LYS A 29 -22.69 -1.08 -9.40
C LYS A 29 -23.31 -1.68 -8.13
N TRP A 30 -24.61 -1.96 -8.15
CA TRP A 30 -25.32 -2.37 -6.93
C TRP A 30 -24.79 -3.68 -6.34
N ILE A 31 -24.67 -4.73 -7.16
CA ILE A 31 -24.20 -6.05 -6.76
C ILE A 31 -22.79 -6.29 -7.29
N GLU A 32 -21.90 -6.81 -6.44
CA GLU A 32 -20.53 -7.16 -6.83
C GLU A 32 -20.36 -8.67 -6.95
N VAL A 33 -19.88 -9.11 -8.12
CA VAL A 33 -19.58 -10.51 -8.39
C VAL A 33 -18.10 -10.65 -8.69
N ASP A 34 -17.44 -11.57 -8.00
CA ASP A 34 -16.05 -11.93 -8.24
C ASP A 34 -15.87 -13.44 -8.46
N ARG A 35 -14.60 -13.86 -8.62
CA ARG A 35 -14.23 -15.26 -8.86
C ARG A 35 -14.64 -16.23 -7.74
N TYR A 36 -14.96 -15.75 -6.54
CA TYR A 36 -15.38 -16.56 -5.40
C TYR A 36 -16.89 -16.80 -5.37
N LEU A 37 -17.62 -16.39 -6.42
CA LEU A 37 -19.07 -16.58 -6.52
C LEU A 37 -19.49 -18.01 -6.19
N PHE A 38 -18.88 -19.01 -6.84
CA PHE A 38 -19.25 -20.41 -6.62
C PHE A 38 -18.98 -20.88 -5.19
N ASP A 39 -17.84 -20.54 -4.62
CA ASP A 39 -17.46 -20.93 -3.26
C ASP A 39 -18.40 -20.29 -2.23
N HIS A 40 -18.72 -19.01 -2.39
CA HIS A 40 -19.63 -18.29 -1.50
C HIS A 40 -21.05 -18.85 -1.60
N LEU A 41 -21.54 -19.12 -2.81
CA LEU A 41 -22.87 -19.71 -2.99
C LEU A 41 -22.94 -21.16 -2.48
N ALA A 42 -21.85 -21.92 -2.55
CA ALA A 42 -21.76 -23.25 -1.95
C ALA A 42 -21.80 -23.18 -0.43
N GLU A 43 -21.05 -22.24 0.18
CA GLU A 43 -21.07 -22.04 1.63
C GLU A 43 -22.45 -21.58 2.13
N LYS A 44 -23.12 -20.67 1.42
CA LYS A 44 -24.51 -20.29 1.75
C LYS A 44 -25.45 -21.49 1.76
N ARG A 45 -25.39 -22.34 0.73
CA ARG A 45 -26.20 -23.57 0.66
C ARG A 45 -25.93 -24.48 1.85
N ARG A 46 -24.65 -24.68 2.20
CA ARG A 46 -24.24 -25.47 3.37
C ARG A 46 -24.84 -24.91 4.66
N LEU A 47 -24.75 -23.60 4.87
CA LEU A 47 -25.32 -22.93 6.04
C LEU A 47 -26.85 -23.03 6.09
N TYR A 48 -27.53 -22.90 4.97
CA TYR A 48 -28.98 -23.12 4.87
C TYR A 48 -29.40 -24.57 5.17
N ALA A 49 -28.56 -25.55 4.79
CA ALA A 49 -28.84 -26.95 5.06
C ALA A 49 -28.58 -27.32 6.53
N GLU A 50 -27.51 -26.78 7.13
CA GLU A 50 -27.08 -27.17 8.48
C GLU A 50 -27.71 -26.35 9.61
N ILE A 51 -27.90 -25.04 9.40
CA ILE A 51 -28.33 -24.09 10.44
C ILE A 51 -29.34 -23.05 9.94
N PRO A 52 -30.42 -23.44 9.23
CA PRO A 52 -31.36 -22.51 8.60
C PRO A 52 -31.90 -21.45 9.56
N ASP A 53 -32.27 -21.85 10.78
CA ASP A 53 -32.86 -20.97 11.80
C ASP A 53 -31.90 -19.90 12.34
N LYS A 54 -30.58 -20.04 12.08
CA LYS A 54 -29.57 -19.06 12.49
C LYS A 54 -29.25 -18.05 11.39
N VAL A 55 -29.42 -18.45 10.12
CA VAL A 55 -29.04 -17.66 8.94
C VAL A 55 -30.23 -17.08 8.19
N PHE A 56 -31.45 -17.46 8.55
CA PHE A 56 -32.66 -16.89 7.99
C PHE A 56 -33.76 -16.64 9.03
N VAL A 57 -34.38 -15.47 8.93
CA VAL A 57 -35.55 -15.07 9.73
C VAL A 57 -36.50 -14.24 8.86
N GLU A 58 -37.78 -14.27 9.18
CA GLU A 58 -38.78 -13.42 8.55
C GLU A 58 -40.00 -13.20 9.44
N GLU A 59 -40.61 -12.03 9.30
CA GLU A 59 -41.93 -11.73 9.85
C GLU A 59 -43.03 -12.15 8.86
N ASP A 60 -44.21 -12.43 9.40
CA ASP A 60 -45.43 -12.61 8.63
C ASP A 60 -45.71 -11.39 7.73
N GLY A 61 -46.19 -11.63 6.52
CA GLY A 61 -46.51 -10.55 5.57
C GLY A 61 -45.31 -9.84 4.93
N THR A 62 -44.10 -10.42 5.01
CA THR A 62 -42.92 -9.90 4.28
C THR A 62 -42.73 -10.53 2.90
N ARG A 63 -43.43 -11.63 2.58
CA ARG A 63 -43.21 -12.42 1.35
C ARG A 63 -43.39 -11.64 0.04
N ASP A 64 -44.33 -10.69 -0.02
CA ASP A 64 -44.48 -9.82 -1.20
C ASP A 64 -43.26 -8.93 -1.41
N THR A 65 -42.76 -8.30 -0.34
CA THR A 65 -41.52 -7.51 -0.41
C THR A 65 -40.30 -8.37 -0.75
N GLN A 66 -40.23 -9.60 -0.22
CA GLN A 66 -39.16 -10.52 -0.59
C GLN A 66 -39.20 -10.90 -2.09
N ARG A 67 -40.40 -11.04 -2.67
CA ARG A 67 -40.56 -11.23 -4.13
C ARG A 67 -40.08 -10.01 -4.91
N GLU A 68 -40.40 -8.81 -4.44
CA GLU A 68 -39.88 -7.56 -5.02
C GLU A 68 -38.34 -7.54 -5.01
N VAL A 69 -37.72 -7.85 -3.87
CA VAL A 69 -36.25 -7.94 -3.73
C VAL A 69 -35.69 -8.93 -4.74
N ARG A 70 -36.26 -10.14 -4.81
CA ARG A 70 -35.84 -11.17 -5.77
C ARG A 70 -35.94 -10.66 -7.20
N GLY A 71 -37.05 -10.04 -7.59
CA GLY A 71 -37.25 -9.50 -8.94
C GLY A 71 -36.22 -8.43 -9.30
N LEU A 72 -35.89 -7.52 -8.38
CA LEU A 72 -34.88 -6.48 -8.59
C LEU A 72 -33.47 -7.05 -8.73
N ILE A 73 -33.10 -8.03 -7.90
CA ILE A 73 -31.81 -8.71 -7.99
C ILE A 73 -31.71 -9.48 -9.30
N GLU A 74 -32.71 -10.29 -9.64
CA GLU A 74 -32.73 -11.06 -10.89
C GLU A 74 -32.62 -10.15 -12.12
N ALA A 75 -33.33 -9.02 -12.14
CA ALA A 75 -33.24 -8.05 -13.22
C ALA A 75 -31.85 -7.41 -13.31
N HIS A 76 -31.26 -7.04 -12.17
CA HIS A 76 -29.91 -6.48 -12.13
C HIS A 76 -28.86 -7.48 -12.61
N LEU A 77 -28.90 -8.73 -12.14
CA LEU A 77 -27.95 -9.77 -12.51
C LEU A 77 -27.97 -10.09 -14.01
N LEU A 78 -29.16 -10.21 -14.60
CA LEU A 78 -29.28 -10.48 -16.04
C LEU A 78 -28.81 -9.30 -16.89
N SER A 79 -28.96 -8.07 -16.41
CA SER A 79 -28.54 -6.87 -17.13
C SER A 79 -27.03 -6.63 -17.02
N THR A 80 -26.46 -6.76 -15.82
CA THR A 80 -25.07 -6.39 -15.52
C THR A 80 -24.10 -7.54 -15.77
N PHE A 81 -24.54 -8.79 -15.58
CA PHE A 81 -23.69 -9.98 -15.67
C PHE A 81 -24.24 -11.07 -16.61
N PRO A 82 -24.59 -10.75 -17.88
CA PRO A 82 -25.24 -11.70 -18.80
C PRO A 82 -24.37 -12.92 -19.17
N GLY A 83 -23.05 -12.84 -18.97
CA GLY A 83 -22.12 -13.96 -19.16
C GLY A 83 -22.04 -14.93 -17.96
N MET A 84 -22.56 -14.53 -16.79
CA MET A 84 -22.56 -15.33 -15.57
C MET A 84 -23.96 -15.79 -15.15
N TYR A 85 -25.00 -15.10 -15.60
CA TYR A 85 -26.39 -15.40 -15.24
C TYR A 85 -27.28 -15.55 -16.46
N ARG A 86 -28.26 -16.45 -16.37
CA ARG A 86 -29.23 -16.68 -17.45
C ARG A 86 -30.63 -16.91 -16.88
N ARG A 87 -31.65 -16.50 -17.65
CA ARG A 87 -33.05 -16.83 -17.37
C ARG A 87 -33.39 -18.23 -17.89
N THR A 88 -34.02 -19.04 -17.05
CA THR A 88 -34.60 -20.35 -17.36
C THR A 88 -36.08 -20.38 -17.02
N ASN A 89 -36.74 -21.50 -17.30
CA ASN A 89 -38.14 -21.73 -16.91
C ASN A 89 -38.34 -21.77 -15.39
N ALA A 90 -37.29 -22.05 -14.62
CA ALA A 90 -37.33 -22.15 -13.15
C ALA A 90 -36.93 -20.84 -12.45
N GLY A 91 -36.48 -19.81 -13.19
CA GLY A 91 -36.01 -18.54 -12.64
C GLY A 91 -34.67 -18.12 -13.23
N VAL A 92 -33.89 -17.34 -12.49
CA VAL A 92 -32.50 -17.02 -12.86
C VAL A 92 -31.55 -18.04 -12.26
N GLU A 93 -30.56 -18.48 -13.02
CA GLU A 93 -29.49 -19.37 -12.56
C GLU A 93 -28.10 -18.79 -12.86
N VAL A 94 -27.10 -19.25 -12.11
CA VAL A 94 -25.68 -18.99 -12.38
C VAL A 94 -25.18 -20.00 -13.41
N ILE A 95 -24.63 -19.52 -14.52
CA ILE A 95 -24.07 -20.36 -15.59
C ILE A 95 -22.90 -21.16 -15.04
N GLY A 96 -22.94 -22.49 -15.21
CA GLY A 96 -21.89 -23.39 -14.74
C GLY A 96 -21.98 -23.78 -13.26
N ALA A 97 -22.97 -23.27 -12.51
CA ALA A 97 -23.29 -23.84 -11.21
C ALA A 97 -23.83 -25.27 -11.39
N LYS A 98 -23.42 -26.20 -10.51
CA LYS A 98 -24.00 -27.54 -10.49
C LYS A 98 -25.50 -27.42 -10.15
N ALA A 99 -26.34 -28.08 -10.93
CA ALA A 99 -27.76 -28.21 -10.61
C ALA A 99 -27.90 -29.04 -9.32
N ASP A 100 -28.55 -28.46 -8.30
CA ASP A 100 -28.93 -29.20 -7.09
C ASP A 100 -30.18 -30.02 -7.39
N SER A 101 -30.07 -31.35 -7.34
CA SER A 101 -31.21 -32.24 -7.58
C SER A 101 -32.03 -32.58 -6.34
N ASP A 102 -31.59 -32.27 -5.11
CA ASP A 102 -32.24 -32.83 -3.89
C ASP A 102 -32.28 -31.92 -2.64
N ALA A 103 -31.81 -30.67 -2.69
CA ALA A 103 -31.82 -29.79 -1.50
C ALA A 103 -33.12 -28.97 -1.38
N THR A 104 -34.00 -29.33 -0.44
CA THR A 104 -35.16 -28.49 -0.05
C THR A 104 -34.72 -27.41 0.94
N PHE A 105 -34.54 -26.18 0.44
CA PHE A 105 -34.34 -24.99 1.27
C PHE A 105 -35.68 -24.40 1.72
N HIS A 106 -35.64 -23.48 2.68
CA HIS A 106 -36.83 -22.71 3.08
C HIS A 106 -37.42 -22.02 1.84
N ASP A 107 -38.73 -22.21 1.58
CA ASP A 107 -39.41 -21.70 0.38
C ASP A 107 -39.68 -20.19 0.47
N ALA A 108 -38.66 -19.40 0.83
CA ALA A 108 -38.73 -17.95 0.96
C ALA A 108 -38.09 -17.25 -0.25
N PRO A 109 -38.76 -16.26 -0.87
CA PRO A 109 -38.19 -15.54 -2.01
C PRO A 109 -36.84 -14.87 -1.70
N LEU A 110 -36.62 -14.42 -0.45
CA LEU A 110 -35.34 -13.82 -0.04
C LEU A 110 -34.21 -14.86 0.04
N VAL A 111 -34.52 -16.10 0.44
CA VAL A 111 -33.56 -17.21 0.41
C VAL A 111 -33.15 -17.51 -1.02
N ALA A 112 -34.12 -17.64 -1.93
CA ALA A 112 -33.85 -17.85 -3.35
C ALA A 112 -32.99 -16.71 -3.95
N ALA A 113 -33.28 -15.46 -3.61
CA ALA A 113 -32.47 -14.32 -4.04
C ALA A 113 -31.03 -14.35 -3.47
N SER A 114 -30.88 -14.71 -2.19
CA SER A 114 -29.57 -14.78 -1.52
C SER A 114 -28.65 -15.84 -2.10
N LEU A 115 -29.21 -16.88 -2.73
CA LEU A 115 -28.48 -17.97 -3.41
C LEU A 115 -28.07 -17.61 -4.85
N LEU A 116 -28.33 -16.38 -5.30
CA LEU A 116 -27.86 -15.84 -6.57
C LEU A 116 -26.70 -14.84 -6.41
N VAL A 117 -26.47 -14.31 -5.21
CA VAL A 117 -25.52 -13.20 -4.96
C VAL A 117 -24.56 -13.52 -3.83
N GLN A 118 -23.41 -12.85 -3.75
CA GLN A 118 -22.44 -13.05 -2.68
C GLN A 118 -22.79 -12.26 -1.41
N GLU A 119 -23.68 -11.28 -1.51
CA GLU A 119 -24.16 -10.41 -0.44
C GLU A 119 -25.14 -11.12 0.50
N ASP A 120 -25.05 -10.82 1.79
CA ASP A 120 -26.17 -11.04 2.71
C ASP A 120 -27.27 -10.00 2.46
N LEU A 121 -28.54 -10.39 2.68
CA LEU A 121 -29.71 -9.60 2.33
C LEU A 121 -30.59 -9.36 3.55
N ILE A 122 -30.68 -8.12 4.02
CA ILE A 122 -31.45 -7.73 5.20
C ILE A 122 -32.58 -6.78 4.79
N LEU A 123 -33.81 -7.11 5.15
CA LEU A 123 -34.99 -6.30 4.87
C LEU A 123 -35.38 -5.48 6.09
N MET A 124 -35.40 -4.17 5.92
CA MET A 124 -35.75 -3.19 6.94
C MET A 124 -37.12 -2.61 6.66
N ARG A 125 -38.05 -2.76 7.60
CA ARG A 125 -39.43 -2.27 7.50
C ARG A 125 -39.67 -1.18 8.53
N ARG A 126 -40.46 -0.17 8.16
CA ARG A 126 -40.84 0.92 9.06
C ARG A 126 -42.17 0.63 9.75
N ASP A 127 -42.25 0.90 11.05
CA ASP A 127 -43.50 0.99 11.83
C ASP A 127 -43.46 2.17 12.82
N ASP A 128 -44.36 2.17 13.80
CA ASP A 128 -44.48 3.20 14.84
C ASP A 128 -43.26 3.28 15.77
N THR A 129 -42.47 2.21 15.86
CA THR A 129 -41.23 2.13 16.66
C THR A 129 -39.97 2.52 15.88
N GLY A 130 -40.10 2.70 14.56
CA GLY A 130 -39.04 3.09 13.63
C GLY A 130 -38.75 2.02 12.58
N TRP A 131 -37.54 2.05 12.01
CA TRP A 131 -37.06 1.03 11.08
C TRP A 131 -36.58 -0.20 11.83
N ARG A 132 -37.07 -1.40 11.52
CA ARG A 132 -36.70 -2.67 12.17
C ARG A 132 -36.31 -3.75 11.16
N LEU A 133 -35.58 -4.76 11.62
CA LEU A 133 -35.21 -5.92 10.80
C LEU A 133 -36.41 -6.87 10.69
N ALA A 134 -37.09 -6.87 9.54
CA ALA A 134 -38.33 -7.63 9.30
C ALA A 134 -38.10 -8.96 8.57
N ALA A 135 -37.02 -9.09 7.80
CA ALA A 135 -36.56 -10.36 7.28
C ALA A 135 -35.05 -10.30 7.02
N GLY A 136 -34.37 -11.43 6.99
CA GLY A 136 -32.95 -11.44 6.69
C GLY A 136 -32.43 -12.80 6.27
N SER A 137 -31.54 -12.80 5.28
CA SER A 137 -30.57 -13.86 4.97
C SER A 137 -29.20 -13.34 5.39
N LEU A 138 -28.62 -13.91 6.45
CA LEU A 138 -27.32 -13.52 7.01
C LEU A 138 -26.42 -14.75 7.12
N CYS A 139 -25.75 -15.09 6.03
CA CYS A 139 -24.85 -16.22 5.97
C CYS A 139 -23.42 -15.85 6.34
N PHE A 140 -22.99 -14.60 6.21
CA PHE A 140 -21.62 -14.16 6.49
C PHE A 140 -21.59 -13.01 7.54
N PRO A 141 -22.13 -13.23 8.76
CA PRO A 141 -22.13 -12.22 9.81
C PRO A 141 -20.71 -11.78 10.22
N SER A 142 -20.60 -10.52 10.65
CA SER A 142 -19.37 -9.96 11.23
C SER A 142 -19.52 -9.77 12.74
N SER A 143 -19.44 -10.85 13.49
CA SER A 143 -19.57 -10.88 14.95
C SER A 143 -20.92 -10.37 15.48
N TRP A 144 -22.01 -10.73 14.83
CA TRP A 144 -23.38 -10.51 15.35
C TRP A 144 -24.32 -11.66 14.97
N SER A 145 -25.41 -11.80 15.74
CA SER A 145 -26.42 -12.85 15.56
C SER A 145 -27.68 -12.29 14.90
N LEU A 146 -28.12 -12.89 13.79
CA LEU A 146 -29.36 -12.51 13.11
C LEU A 146 -30.57 -12.61 14.04
N VAL A 147 -30.69 -13.75 14.72
CA VAL A 147 -31.80 -14.07 15.61
C VAL A 147 -31.92 -13.06 16.75
N GLU A 148 -30.80 -12.59 17.31
CA GLU A 148 -30.85 -11.60 18.40
C GLU A 148 -31.24 -10.20 17.92
N LYS A 149 -31.03 -9.88 16.64
CA LYS A 149 -31.35 -8.57 16.04
C LYS A 149 -32.70 -8.56 15.33
N PHE A 150 -33.28 -9.72 15.05
CA PHE A 150 -34.57 -9.87 14.40
C PHE A 150 -35.69 -9.15 15.17
N GLY A 151 -36.57 -8.46 14.42
CA GLY A 151 -37.71 -7.70 14.95
C GLY A 151 -37.32 -6.42 15.71
N ARG A 152 -36.04 -6.17 15.97
CA ARG A 152 -35.61 -5.00 16.75
C ARG A 152 -35.52 -3.74 15.88
N PRO A 153 -35.86 -2.56 16.43
CA PRO A 153 -35.66 -1.30 15.75
C PRO A 153 -34.17 -0.93 15.65
N LEU A 154 -33.83 -0.09 14.69
CA LEU A 154 -32.47 0.23 14.25
C LEU A 154 -31.56 0.69 15.39
N GLN A 155 -32.08 1.54 16.27
CA GLN A 155 -31.38 2.04 17.45
C GLN A 155 -31.06 0.93 18.47
N GLN A 156 -31.91 -0.09 18.59
CA GLN A 156 -31.65 -1.25 19.45
C GLN A 156 -30.68 -2.23 18.80
N ILE A 157 -30.74 -2.38 17.47
CA ILE A 157 -29.76 -3.18 16.73
C ILE A 157 -28.34 -2.63 16.96
N HIS A 158 -28.20 -1.31 16.87
CA HIS A 158 -26.95 -0.58 17.04
C HIS A 158 -26.58 -0.25 18.49
N ALA A 159 -27.42 -0.60 19.48
CA ALA A 159 -27.15 -0.33 20.90
C ALA A 159 -25.76 -0.79 21.39
N PRO A 160 -25.22 -1.95 20.96
CA PRO A 160 -23.87 -2.36 21.37
C PRO A 160 -22.73 -1.57 20.71
N VAL A 161 -23.01 -0.74 19.70
CA VAL A 161 -22.00 0.03 18.97
C VAL A 161 -21.70 1.32 19.76
N PRO A 162 -20.46 1.57 20.20
CA PRO A 162 -20.08 2.77 20.93
C PRO A 162 -20.52 4.05 20.22
N GLY A 163 -21.33 4.88 20.89
CA GLY A 163 -21.83 6.15 20.36
C GLY A 163 -23.06 6.07 19.46
N PHE A 164 -23.63 4.88 19.21
CA PHE A 164 -24.77 4.68 18.30
C PHE A 164 -26.02 4.07 18.98
N GLY A 165 -26.04 4.01 20.30
CA GLY A 165 -27.18 3.53 21.05
C GLY A 165 -28.38 4.50 21.09
N PRO A 166 -29.53 4.06 21.63
CA PRO A 166 -30.71 4.91 21.78
C PRO A 166 -30.39 6.21 22.52
N GLY A 167 -30.95 7.32 22.04
CA GLY A 167 -30.74 8.66 22.63
C GLY A 167 -29.44 9.35 22.22
N THR A 168 -28.63 8.74 21.35
CA THR A 168 -27.42 9.38 20.80
C THR A 168 -27.72 10.10 19.49
N ARG A 169 -26.99 11.20 19.22
CA ARG A 169 -27.11 11.95 17.97
C ARG A 169 -26.88 11.08 16.71
N PRO A 170 -25.90 10.14 16.67
CA PRO A 170 -25.75 9.24 15.53
C PRO A 170 -26.97 8.34 15.31
N ALA A 171 -27.60 7.81 16.36
CA ALA A 171 -28.81 6.98 16.22
C ALA A 171 -29.98 7.77 15.61
N GLU A 172 -30.15 9.04 15.99
CA GLU A 172 -31.16 9.94 15.41
C GLU A 172 -30.86 10.26 13.93
N LEU A 173 -29.59 10.48 13.60
CA LEU A 173 -29.15 10.75 12.23
C LEU A 173 -29.42 9.55 11.31
N ILE A 174 -29.09 8.33 11.75
CA ILE A 174 -29.35 7.13 10.95
C ILE A 174 -30.85 6.96 10.70
N ASN A 175 -31.70 7.13 11.71
CA ASN A 175 -33.17 7.06 11.53
C ASN A 175 -33.67 8.09 10.51
N ARG A 176 -33.22 9.35 10.62
CA ARG A 176 -33.56 10.40 9.64
C ARG A 176 -33.09 10.07 8.23
N MET A 177 -31.92 9.44 8.08
CA MET A 177 -31.43 9.01 6.78
C MET A 177 -32.30 7.92 6.17
N PHE A 178 -32.69 6.90 6.94
CA PHE A 178 -33.60 5.86 6.46
C PHE A 178 -34.97 6.44 6.06
N ASP A 179 -35.51 7.38 6.85
CA ASP A 179 -36.72 8.11 6.49
C ASP A 179 -36.57 8.91 5.19
N GLY A 180 -35.41 9.57 5.03
CA GLY A 180 -35.09 10.46 3.92
C GLY A 180 -34.65 9.79 2.61
N LEU A 181 -34.38 8.48 2.59
CA LEU A 181 -34.06 7.77 1.33
C LEU A 181 -35.27 7.85 0.36
N GLN A 182 -35.00 8.29 -0.87
CA GLN A 182 -36.01 8.42 -1.94
C GLN A 182 -35.48 7.80 -3.25
N GLY A 183 -35.63 6.49 -3.41
CA GLY A 183 -35.32 5.77 -4.67
C GLY A 183 -33.83 5.62 -5.03
N GLN A 184 -32.96 6.50 -4.55
CA GLN A 184 -31.51 6.38 -4.63
C GLN A 184 -30.98 5.25 -3.74
N ALA A 185 -29.86 4.64 -4.16
CA ALA A 185 -29.08 3.76 -3.32
C ALA A 185 -27.86 4.51 -2.77
N VAL A 186 -27.39 4.07 -1.60
CA VAL A 186 -26.18 4.58 -0.98
C VAL A 186 -25.31 3.41 -0.55
N GLU A 187 -24.01 3.63 -0.48
CA GLU A 187 -23.04 2.65 0.00
C GLU A 187 -22.14 3.22 1.09
N ARG A 188 -21.57 2.33 1.89
CA ARG A 188 -20.46 2.62 2.80
C ARG A 188 -19.60 1.38 2.94
N PHE A 189 -18.40 1.58 3.47
CA PHE A 189 -17.54 0.49 3.85
C PHE A 189 -17.38 0.43 5.37
N ASN A 190 -17.34 -0.79 5.88
CA ASN A 190 -16.91 -1.10 7.24
C ASN A 190 -15.81 -2.16 7.15
N TRP A 191 -14.92 -2.20 8.13
CA TRP A 191 -13.84 -3.18 8.12
C TRP A 191 -13.51 -3.66 9.53
N SER A 192 -12.92 -4.85 9.60
CA SER A 192 -12.39 -5.46 10.82
C SER A 192 -11.22 -6.37 10.48
N ILE A 193 -10.55 -6.88 11.52
CA ILE A 193 -9.53 -7.92 11.40
C ILE A 193 -10.04 -9.15 12.14
N GLN A 194 -9.98 -10.33 11.52
CA GLN A 194 -10.35 -11.61 12.12
C GLN A 194 -9.22 -12.63 12.03
N ALA A 195 -9.30 -13.67 12.85
CA ALA A 195 -8.43 -14.84 12.74
C ALA A 195 -9.08 -15.85 11.79
N GLY A 196 -8.30 -16.32 10.81
CA GLY A 196 -8.75 -17.28 9.80
C GLY A 196 -9.69 -16.71 8.74
N ASP A 197 -10.00 -17.55 7.76
CA ASP A 197 -10.76 -17.22 6.54
C ASP A 197 -12.24 -17.61 6.62
N ALA A 198 -12.77 -17.91 7.80
CA ALA A 198 -14.16 -18.30 7.98
C ALA A 198 -15.11 -17.15 7.56
N LEU A 199 -16.02 -17.44 6.63
CA LEU A 199 -17.04 -16.49 6.16
C LEU A 199 -18.19 -16.34 7.17
N TYR A 200 -18.69 -17.46 7.72
CA TYR A 200 -19.68 -17.47 8.79
C TYR A 200 -19.02 -17.18 10.15
N HIS A 201 -19.12 -15.93 10.60
CA HIS A 201 -18.43 -15.46 11.81
C HIS A 201 -19.40 -14.77 12.81
N PRO A 202 -20.42 -15.47 13.34
CA PRO A 202 -21.41 -14.89 14.25
C PRO A 202 -20.84 -14.65 15.64
N LEU A 203 -21.52 -13.80 16.41
CA LEU A 203 -21.27 -13.65 17.85
C LEU A 203 -22.54 -13.16 18.55
N SER A 204 -22.99 -13.88 19.58
CA SER A 204 -24.12 -13.45 20.43
C SER A 204 -23.76 -12.23 21.28
N ASN A 205 -24.75 -11.57 21.85
CA ASN A 205 -24.50 -10.46 22.78
C ASN A 205 -23.73 -10.92 24.03
N VAL A 206 -24.00 -12.13 24.52
CA VAL A 206 -23.28 -12.71 25.68
C VAL A 206 -21.82 -12.93 25.35
N GLU A 207 -21.51 -13.58 24.23
CA GLU A 207 -20.14 -13.78 23.77
C GLU A 207 -19.43 -12.45 23.48
N ARG A 208 -20.17 -11.41 23.07
CA ARG A 208 -19.60 -10.06 22.86
C ARG A 208 -19.18 -9.42 24.16
N ILE A 209 -20.04 -9.49 25.16
CA ILE A 209 -19.77 -8.96 26.50
C ILE A 209 -18.61 -9.74 27.12
N ASP A 210 -18.62 -11.08 27.00
CA ASP A 210 -17.53 -11.93 27.49
C ASP A 210 -16.19 -11.57 26.81
N ARG A 211 -16.18 -11.45 25.48
CA ARG A 211 -14.98 -11.03 24.73
C ARG A 211 -14.50 -9.63 25.11
N ALA A 212 -15.40 -8.67 25.29
CA ALA A 212 -15.06 -7.31 25.72
C ALA A 212 -14.52 -7.27 27.15
N THR A 213 -15.02 -8.15 28.02
CA THR A 213 -14.63 -8.22 29.44
C THR A 213 -13.29 -8.93 29.61
N ASN A 214 -13.14 -10.11 28.99
CA ASN A 214 -11.97 -10.97 29.15
C ASN A 214 -10.83 -10.62 28.18
N ARG A 215 -11.15 -9.89 27.10
CA ARG A 215 -10.21 -9.44 26.07
C ARG A 215 -9.24 -10.56 25.64
N PRO A 216 -9.73 -11.75 25.23
CA PRO A 216 -8.83 -12.80 24.79
C PRO A 216 -8.10 -12.36 23.51
N SER A 217 -6.84 -12.77 23.37
CA SER A 217 -6.13 -12.61 22.09
C SER A 217 -6.75 -13.51 21.03
N ARG A 218 -6.95 -12.97 19.83
CA ARG A 218 -7.41 -13.72 18.65
C ARG A 218 -6.28 -14.50 17.98
N PHE A 219 -5.03 -14.21 18.36
CA PHE A 219 -3.80 -14.81 17.82
C PHE A 219 -2.95 -15.36 18.98
N PRO A 220 -3.41 -16.43 19.67
CA PRO A 220 -2.80 -16.94 20.89
C PRO A 220 -1.43 -17.58 20.68
N ASP A 221 -1.12 -18.04 19.46
CA ASP A 221 0.20 -18.52 19.05
C ASP A 221 1.19 -17.39 18.71
N GLY A 222 0.70 -16.14 18.68
CA GLY A 222 1.49 -14.95 18.43
C GLY A 222 1.73 -14.63 16.95
N ASP A 223 1.41 -15.53 16.01
CA ASP A 223 1.62 -15.30 14.57
C ASP A 223 0.42 -14.62 13.91
N VAL A 224 0.28 -13.34 14.24
CA VAL A 224 -0.73 -12.45 13.65
C VAL A 224 -0.63 -12.44 12.11
N ASN A 225 0.56 -12.62 11.55
CA ASN A 225 0.79 -12.47 10.11
C ASN A 225 0.33 -13.71 9.32
N ALA A 226 0.43 -14.90 9.91
CA ALA A 226 -0.09 -16.13 9.34
C ALA A 226 -1.62 -16.21 9.41
N HIS A 227 -2.22 -15.65 10.45
CA HIS A 227 -3.62 -15.91 10.79
C HIS A 227 -4.57 -14.72 10.63
N ALA A 228 -4.09 -13.48 10.51
CA ALA A 228 -4.96 -12.31 10.36
C ALA A 228 -5.52 -12.19 8.95
N PHE A 229 -6.82 -12.00 8.87
CA PHE A 229 -7.55 -11.65 7.66
C PHE A 229 -8.24 -10.31 7.83
N ILE A 230 -8.09 -9.46 6.82
CA ILE A 230 -8.80 -8.21 6.66
C ILE A 230 -10.19 -8.55 6.15
N ARG A 231 -11.21 -8.23 6.95
CA ARG A 231 -12.62 -8.41 6.58
C ARG A 231 -13.21 -7.05 6.24
N VAL A 232 -13.55 -6.84 4.98
CA VAL A 232 -14.22 -5.64 4.50
C VAL A 232 -15.69 -5.95 4.20
N GLU A 233 -16.57 -5.12 4.73
CA GLU A 233 -18.00 -5.10 4.42
C GLU A 233 -18.28 -3.93 3.48
N ARG A 234 -18.69 -4.23 2.24
CA ARG A 234 -19.37 -3.24 1.41
C ARG A 234 -20.87 -3.32 1.70
N GLN A 235 -21.40 -2.22 2.21
CA GLN A 235 -22.75 -2.12 2.74
C GLN A 235 -23.57 -1.21 1.84
N THR A 236 -24.69 -1.68 1.30
CA THR A 236 -25.58 -0.84 0.48
C THR A 236 -26.97 -0.73 1.08
N LEU A 237 -27.58 0.45 1.01
CA LEU A 237 -28.97 0.69 1.39
C LEU A 237 -29.74 1.16 0.18
N ARG A 238 -30.80 0.44 -0.18
CA ARG A 238 -31.68 0.78 -1.30
C ARG A 238 -33.13 0.74 -0.84
N LYS A 239 -33.84 1.87 -1.02
CA LYS A 239 -35.29 1.90 -0.79
C LYS A 239 -36.01 1.22 -1.96
N LEU A 240 -36.87 0.28 -1.63
CA LEU A 240 -37.59 -0.53 -2.60
C LEU A 240 -38.72 0.29 -3.25
N PRO A 241 -38.89 0.22 -4.57
CA PRO A 241 -39.83 1.06 -5.31
C PRO A 241 -41.31 0.80 -4.98
N LEU A 242 -41.71 -0.44 -4.71
CA LEU A 242 -43.09 -0.86 -4.46
C LEU A 242 -43.40 -0.86 -2.96
N SER A 243 -42.70 -1.68 -2.18
CA SER A 243 -42.97 -1.83 -0.73
C SER A 243 -42.56 -0.63 0.10
N ARG A 244 -41.62 0.19 -0.40
CA ARG A 244 -40.98 1.30 0.32
C ARG A 244 -40.15 0.87 1.54
N ASP A 245 -40.02 -0.44 1.77
CA ASP A 245 -39.05 -1.03 2.69
C ASP A 245 -37.62 -0.74 2.19
N ILE A 246 -36.61 -0.94 3.03
CA ILE A 246 -35.21 -0.74 2.67
C ILE A 246 -34.51 -2.09 2.64
N LEU A 247 -33.87 -2.40 1.51
CA LEU A 247 -32.97 -3.53 1.40
C LEU A 247 -31.54 -3.07 1.77
N PHE A 248 -31.00 -3.71 2.79
CA PHE A 248 -29.62 -3.58 3.23
C PHE A 248 -28.82 -4.79 2.74
N THR A 249 -27.84 -4.58 1.86
CA THR A 249 -26.95 -5.65 1.38
C THR A 249 -25.58 -5.54 2.03
N ILE A 250 -24.95 -6.69 2.31
CA ILE A 250 -23.62 -6.76 2.94
C ILE A 250 -22.74 -7.71 2.13
N ARG A 251 -21.81 -7.18 1.33
CA ARG A 251 -20.80 -7.96 0.62
C ARG A 251 -19.55 -8.09 1.50
N ILE A 252 -19.13 -9.33 1.77
CA ILE A 252 -17.89 -9.62 2.51
C ILE A 252 -16.72 -9.87 1.57
N HIS A 253 -15.71 -9.01 1.62
CA HIS A 253 -14.39 -9.25 1.05
C HIS A 253 -13.44 -9.69 2.15
N LEU A 254 -12.72 -10.79 1.94
CA LEU A 254 -11.88 -11.40 2.96
C LEU A 254 -10.49 -11.69 2.38
N ASP A 255 -9.50 -10.95 2.85
CA ASP A 255 -8.13 -10.99 2.32
C ASP A 255 -7.13 -11.26 3.46
N PRO A 256 -6.15 -12.18 3.29
CA PRO A 256 -5.09 -12.35 4.28
C PRO A 256 -4.31 -11.05 4.50
N LEU A 257 -4.00 -10.66 5.74
CA LEU A 257 -3.26 -9.42 6.04
C LEU A 257 -1.93 -9.33 5.27
N LYS A 258 -1.27 -10.47 5.06
CA LYS A 258 -0.02 -10.57 4.29
C LYS A 258 -0.11 -10.09 2.84
N VAL A 259 -1.30 -10.00 2.25
CA VAL A 259 -1.43 -9.48 0.87
C VAL A 259 -1.07 -8.00 0.78
N LEU A 260 -1.21 -7.24 1.87
CA LEU A 260 -0.78 -5.83 1.93
C LEU A 260 0.72 -5.67 1.69
N ALA A 261 1.53 -6.67 2.08
CA ALA A 261 2.98 -6.60 1.90
C ALA A 261 3.40 -6.53 0.42
N ARG A 262 2.51 -6.96 -0.49
CA ARG A 262 2.68 -6.99 -1.95
C ARG A 262 1.87 -5.89 -2.66
N HIS A 263 1.21 -5.02 -1.91
CA HIS A 263 0.44 -3.93 -2.50
C HIS A 263 1.39 -2.79 -2.92
N PRO A 264 1.24 -2.19 -4.11
CA PRO A 264 2.06 -1.05 -4.56
C PRO A 264 2.08 0.08 -3.55
N ASP A 265 0.91 0.47 -3.03
CA ASP A 265 0.77 1.49 -1.98
C ASP A 265 0.96 0.96 -0.54
N ARG A 266 1.71 -0.14 -0.33
CA ARG A 266 1.85 -0.80 0.98
C ARG A 266 2.14 0.19 2.10
N ALA A 267 3.09 1.10 1.90
CA ALA A 267 3.54 2.01 2.94
C ALA A 267 2.37 2.90 3.41
N THR A 268 1.69 3.54 2.47
CA THR A 268 0.54 4.42 2.71
C THR A 268 -0.64 3.66 3.31
N LEU A 269 -1.01 2.52 2.72
CA LEU A 269 -2.11 1.70 3.21
C LEU A 269 -1.85 1.22 4.65
N ALA A 270 -0.66 0.71 4.92
CA ALA A 270 -0.32 0.19 6.24
C ALA A 270 -0.19 1.32 7.28
N ALA A 271 0.33 2.49 6.89
CA ALA A 271 0.39 3.67 7.76
C ALA A 271 -1.01 4.14 8.15
N SER A 272 -1.89 4.33 7.16
CA SER A 272 -3.29 4.72 7.42
C SER A 272 -4.02 3.67 8.25
N PHE A 273 -3.84 2.39 7.94
CA PHE A 273 -4.48 1.31 8.68
C PHE A 273 -4.01 1.32 10.15
N ALA A 274 -2.71 1.47 10.40
CA ALA A 274 -2.18 1.61 11.76
C ALA A 274 -2.76 2.84 12.48
N ALA A 275 -2.82 4.00 11.80
CA ALA A 275 -3.38 5.23 12.37
C ALA A 275 -4.87 5.08 12.72
N GLN A 276 -5.66 4.42 11.87
CA GLN A 276 -7.07 4.16 12.17
C GLN A 276 -7.25 3.21 13.35
N LEU A 277 -6.39 2.19 13.51
CA LEU A 277 -6.40 1.32 14.70
C LEU A 277 -6.00 2.07 15.97
N GLN A 278 -5.03 2.99 15.86
CA GLN A 278 -4.58 3.83 16.97
C GLN A 278 -5.68 4.79 17.44
N ALA A 279 -6.48 5.31 16.51
CA ALA A 279 -7.55 6.26 16.80
C ALA A 279 -8.76 5.62 17.51
N LEU A 280 -8.85 4.29 17.58
CA LEU A 280 -9.95 3.62 18.26
C LEU A 280 -9.82 3.76 19.77
N ASP A 281 -10.90 4.22 20.41
CA ASP A 281 -11.00 4.21 21.87
C ASP A 281 -11.20 2.79 22.43
N GLU A 282 -11.09 2.63 23.74
CA GLU A 282 -11.19 1.32 24.41
C GLU A 282 -12.54 0.63 24.16
N ALA A 283 -13.64 1.37 24.17
CA ALA A 283 -14.97 0.82 23.92
C ALA A 283 -15.12 0.34 22.47
N GLN A 284 -14.53 1.07 21.52
CA GLN A 284 -14.48 0.73 20.10
C GLN A 284 -13.60 -0.51 19.84
N LEU A 285 -12.46 -0.61 20.52
CA LEU A 285 -11.58 -1.78 20.47
C LEU A 285 -12.25 -3.02 21.05
N ASP A 286 -12.89 -2.90 22.21
CA ASP A 286 -13.64 -3.98 22.84
C ASP A 286 -14.80 -4.44 21.96
N TYR A 287 -15.53 -3.49 21.37
CA TYR A 287 -16.60 -3.78 20.42
C TYR A 287 -16.10 -4.60 19.23
N LYS A 288 -14.98 -4.20 18.62
CA LYS A 288 -14.38 -4.93 17.49
C LYS A 288 -13.58 -6.17 17.91
N GLY A 289 -13.37 -6.38 19.22
CA GLY A 289 -12.60 -7.49 19.77
C GLY A 289 -11.11 -7.41 19.45
N MET A 290 -10.54 -6.20 19.40
CA MET A 290 -9.14 -5.97 19.01
C MET A 290 -8.24 -5.53 20.16
N THR A 291 -8.78 -5.34 21.38
CA THR A 291 -8.05 -4.72 22.50
C THR A 291 -6.70 -5.38 22.80
N SER A 292 -6.65 -6.71 22.90
CA SER A 292 -5.42 -7.46 23.23
C SER A 292 -4.45 -7.68 22.07
N ASP A 293 -4.89 -7.39 20.84
CA ASP A 293 -4.09 -7.59 19.63
C ASP A 293 -3.75 -6.27 18.94
N ARG A 294 -4.36 -5.14 19.35
CA ARG A 294 -4.21 -3.82 18.72
C ARG A 294 -2.75 -3.46 18.55
N ASP A 295 -1.99 -3.50 19.62
CA ASP A 295 -0.59 -3.04 19.59
C ASP A 295 0.28 -3.95 18.71
N ARG A 296 0.01 -5.26 18.70
CA ARG A 296 0.70 -6.23 17.81
C ARG A 296 0.34 -6.01 16.34
N LEU A 297 -0.94 -5.78 16.05
CA LEU A 297 -1.44 -5.47 14.71
C LEU A 297 -0.88 -4.13 14.22
N MET A 298 -0.90 -3.10 15.06
CA MET A 298 -0.31 -1.80 14.79
C MET A 298 1.19 -1.92 14.56
N GLN A 299 1.94 -2.62 15.40
CA GLN A 299 3.38 -2.82 15.22
C GLN A 299 3.66 -3.51 13.88
N ARG A 300 2.84 -4.51 13.49
CA ARG A 300 2.99 -5.19 12.20
C ARG A 300 2.70 -4.25 11.04
N LEU A 301 1.60 -3.51 11.09
CA LEU A 301 1.24 -2.52 10.06
C LEU A 301 2.27 -1.40 9.99
N GLN A 302 2.74 -0.88 11.11
CA GLN A 302 3.84 0.08 11.18
C GLN A 302 5.14 -0.50 10.59
N THR A 303 5.40 -1.79 10.75
CA THR A 303 6.54 -2.44 10.10
C THR A 303 6.36 -2.50 8.58
N MET A 304 5.14 -2.71 8.08
CA MET A 304 4.82 -2.61 6.65
C MET A 304 4.85 -1.16 6.13
N ALA A 305 4.50 -0.20 7.00
CA ALA A 305 4.41 1.24 6.73
C ALA A 305 5.79 1.91 6.74
N ARG A 306 6.69 1.43 7.60
CA ARG A 306 8.07 1.90 7.66
C ARG A 306 8.75 1.55 6.34
N ILE A 307 9.02 2.59 5.57
CA ILE A 307 10.30 2.68 4.86
C ILE A 307 11.36 2.57 5.96
N ARG A 308 12.17 1.51 5.96
CA ARG A 308 13.10 1.20 7.05
C ARG A 308 14.13 2.34 7.23
N HIS A 309 13.83 3.33 8.07
CA HIS A 309 14.85 4.15 8.72
C HIS A 309 15.54 3.26 9.77
N VAL A 310 16.75 2.79 9.49
CA VAL A 310 17.54 2.07 10.48
C VAL A 310 18.27 3.08 11.36
N LEU A 311 17.64 3.53 12.45
CA LEU A 311 18.37 4.11 13.57
C LEU A 311 19.09 2.98 14.32
N LYS A 312 20.39 2.80 14.05
CA LYS A 312 21.23 1.84 14.80
C LYS A 312 21.52 2.38 16.20
N LEU A 313 20.87 1.83 17.22
CA LEU A 313 21.45 1.79 18.56
C LEU A 313 21.98 0.37 18.79
N ALA A 314 23.28 0.19 18.60
CA ALA A 314 23.96 -1.04 18.97
C ALA A 314 24.09 -1.11 20.49
N VAL A 315 23.37 -2.02 21.13
CA VAL A 315 23.74 -2.53 22.46
C VAL A 315 23.90 -4.04 22.33
N LEU A 316 25.15 -4.48 22.32
CA LEU A 316 25.51 -5.87 22.58
C LEU A 316 25.14 -6.22 24.02
N LEU A 317 24.41 -7.32 24.20
CA LEU A 317 24.46 -8.31 25.30
C LEU A 317 23.33 -9.29 25.00
N GLY A 318 23.42 -10.62 25.02
CA GLY A 318 24.42 -11.61 25.36
C GLY A 318 23.74 -12.98 25.08
N ALA A 319 24.55 -14.00 24.81
CA ALA A 319 24.19 -15.33 24.32
C ALA A 319 22.93 -16.00 24.90
N LEU A 320 22.21 -16.79 24.08
CA LEU A 320 21.68 -18.10 24.49
C LEU A 320 21.23 -18.98 23.29
N LEU A 321 21.83 -20.17 23.21
CA LEU A 321 21.39 -21.44 22.59
C LEU A 321 21.19 -21.51 21.06
N ALA A 322 22.23 -22.01 20.38
CA ALA A 322 22.19 -22.47 19.00
C ALA A 322 21.51 -23.85 18.87
N LEU A 323 20.34 -23.87 18.25
CA LEU A 323 19.91 -25.03 17.45
C LEU A 323 20.63 -24.96 16.10
N PRO A 324 20.93 -26.09 15.42
CA PRO A 324 21.55 -26.04 14.11
C PRO A 324 20.52 -25.45 13.15
N ALA A 325 20.67 -24.17 12.82
CA ALA A 325 20.01 -23.58 11.67
C ALA A 325 20.39 -24.44 10.46
N THR A 326 19.41 -25.03 9.80
CA THR A 326 19.61 -25.52 8.45
C THR A 326 20.15 -24.34 7.65
N ALA A 327 21.40 -24.45 7.22
CA ALA A 327 22.05 -23.43 6.41
C ALA A 327 21.38 -23.40 5.03
N HIS A 328 20.25 -22.71 4.93
CA HIS A 328 19.70 -22.30 3.65
C HIS A 328 20.70 -21.32 3.03
N ALA A 329 21.11 -21.59 1.80
CA ALA A 329 22.23 -20.89 1.17
C ALA A 329 21.85 -19.43 0.87
N GLU A 330 22.54 -18.50 1.52
CA GLU A 330 22.37 -17.05 1.36
C GLU A 330 22.57 -16.60 -0.10
N PRO A 331 21.85 -15.55 -0.58
CA PRO A 331 22.14 -14.94 -1.87
C PRO A 331 23.59 -14.45 -1.93
N VAL A 332 24.27 -14.74 -3.04
CA VAL A 332 25.70 -14.46 -3.21
C VAL A 332 25.95 -13.56 -4.40
N THR A 333 26.67 -12.47 -4.15
CA THR A 333 27.10 -11.52 -5.19
C THR A 333 28.48 -11.89 -5.72
N TYR A 334 28.60 -11.83 -7.04
CA TYR A 334 29.84 -11.95 -7.79
C TYR A 334 30.01 -10.74 -8.71
N ALA A 335 31.25 -10.40 -9.05
CA ALA A 335 31.55 -9.41 -10.07
C ALA A 335 32.66 -9.91 -10.99
N GLY A 336 32.68 -9.42 -12.23
CA GLY A 336 33.71 -9.80 -13.19
C GLY A 336 33.37 -9.37 -14.60
N LYS A 337 33.73 -10.21 -15.58
CA LYS A 337 33.64 -9.89 -17.01
C LYS A 337 32.82 -10.89 -17.81
N LEU A 338 32.00 -10.34 -18.70
CA LEU A 338 31.37 -11.01 -19.84
C LEU A 338 32.07 -10.51 -21.12
N GLY A 339 32.95 -11.33 -21.67
CA GLY A 339 33.93 -10.88 -22.65
C GLY A 339 34.83 -9.81 -22.04
N ASN A 340 34.70 -8.57 -22.51
CA ASN A 340 35.41 -7.40 -21.98
C ASN A 340 34.52 -6.45 -21.18
N ILE A 341 33.25 -6.79 -20.98
CA ILE A 341 32.24 -5.93 -20.37
C ILE A 341 32.13 -6.27 -18.89
N ASP A 342 32.22 -5.26 -18.02
CA ASP A 342 32.08 -5.44 -16.57
C ASP A 342 30.63 -5.70 -16.17
N ILE A 343 30.42 -6.74 -15.38
CA ILE A 343 29.11 -7.17 -14.88
C ILE A 343 29.16 -7.47 -13.38
N VAL A 344 28.00 -7.39 -12.74
CA VAL A 344 27.76 -7.86 -11.37
C VAL A 344 26.57 -8.80 -11.40
N VAL A 345 26.66 -9.92 -10.70
CA VAL A 345 25.67 -10.99 -10.69
C VAL A 345 25.31 -11.31 -9.24
N GLU A 346 24.04 -11.48 -8.94
CA GLU A 346 23.56 -12.05 -7.68
C GLU A 346 22.84 -13.36 -7.96
N PHE A 347 23.22 -14.41 -7.25
CA PHE A 347 22.55 -15.71 -7.32
C PHE A 347 21.65 -15.93 -6.11
N THR A 348 20.59 -16.71 -6.29
CA THR A 348 19.63 -17.05 -5.23
C THR A 348 20.23 -17.85 -4.07
N GLY A 349 21.37 -18.50 -4.30
CA GLY A 349 22.17 -19.19 -3.28
C GLY A 349 23.63 -19.36 -3.72
N ASP A 350 24.44 -20.04 -2.90
CA ASP A 350 25.86 -20.25 -3.19
C ASP A 350 26.07 -21.27 -4.35
N PRO A 351 26.65 -20.85 -5.50
CA PRO A 351 26.90 -21.73 -6.63
C PRO A 351 27.85 -22.90 -6.35
N ALA A 352 28.62 -22.88 -5.25
CA ALA A 352 29.50 -23.98 -4.87
C ALA A 352 28.80 -25.12 -4.13
N THR A 353 27.65 -24.85 -3.51
CA THR A 353 26.93 -25.80 -2.65
C THR A 353 25.49 -26.04 -3.09
N ALA A 354 24.98 -25.29 -4.07
CA ALA A 354 23.63 -25.44 -4.57
C ALA A 354 23.40 -26.84 -5.18
N GLY A 355 22.60 -27.67 -4.51
CA GLY A 355 22.10 -28.94 -5.03
C GLY A 355 20.84 -28.82 -5.91
N GLU A 356 20.20 -27.66 -5.93
CA GLU A 356 18.94 -27.35 -6.63
C GLU A 356 19.12 -26.42 -7.84
N ALA A 357 18.02 -26.02 -8.46
CA ALA A 357 17.96 -25.09 -9.58
C ALA A 357 18.41 -23.66 -9.16
N LEU A 358 19.64 -23.30 -9.48
CA LEU A 358 20.21 -21.97 -9.22
C LEU A 358 19.64 -20.95 -10.19
N ALA A 359 19.09 -19.84 -9.68
CA ALA A 359 18.66 -18.69 -10.47
C ALA A 359 19.46 -17.44 -10.05
N GLY A 360 19.25 -16.32 -10.73
CA GLY A 360 19.91 -15.07 -10.36
C GLY A 360 19.40 -13.86 -11.12
N ARG A 361 20.12 -12.76 -10.96
CA ARG A 361 19.99 -11.55 -11.74
C ARG A 361 21.37 -10.95 -11.97
N TYR A 362 21.52 -10.19 -13.04
CA TYR A 362 22.76 -9.46 -13.28
C TYR A 362 22.50 -8.11 -13.93
N PHE A 363 23.46 -7.20 -13.83
CA PHE A 363 23.47 -5.98 -14.63
C PHE A 363 24.84 -5.76 -15.28
N TYR A 364 24.82 -5.10 -16.43
CA TYR A 364 26.01 -4.48 -17.01
C TYR A 364 26.33 -3.21 -16.24
N ARG A 365 27.57 -3.03 -15.75
CA ARG A 365 27.90 -1.84 -14.95
C ARG A 365 27.65 -0.53 -15.69
N SER A 366 27.81 -0.54 -17.01
CA SER A 366 27.55 0.62 -17.89
C SER A 366 26.06 0.94 -18.09
N LYS A 367 25.15 0.08 -17.63
CA LYS A 367 23.70 0.23 -17.81
C LYS A 367 22.93 0.23 -16.48
N GLY A 368 23.30 -0.62 -15.52
CA GLY A 368 22.68 -0.68 -14.20
C GLY A 368 21.32 -1.38 -14.13
N VAL A 369 20.62 -1.55 -15.26
CA VAL A 369 19.34 -2.26 -15.35
C VAL A 369 19.54 -3.76 -15.12
N ASP A 370 18.73 -4.32 -14.22
CA ASP A 370 18.75 -5.74 -13.89
C ASP A 370 18.18 -6.59 -15.03
N ILE A 371 18.76 -7.77 -15.25
CA ILE A 371 18.34 -8.77 -16.21
C ILE A 371 18.21 -10.11 -15.49
N PRO A 372 17.06 -10.80 -15.57
CA PRO A 372 16.84 -12.04 -14.84
C PRO A 372 17.57 -13.22 -15.48
N LEU A 373 18.07 -14.12 -14.63
CA LEU A 373 18.73 -15.37 -15.00
C LEU A 373 17.92 -16.55 -14.46
N GLN A 374 17.12 -17.16 -15.32
CA GLN A 374 16.30 -18.31 -14.97
C GLN A 374 17.13 -19.58 -14.88
N ALA A 375 16.84 -20.42 -13.90
CA ALA A 375 17.51 -21.70 -13.74
C ALA A 375 17.18 -22.65 -14.92
N LYS A 376 18.19 -23.29 -15.53
CA LYS A 376 17.95 -24.35 -16.53
C LYS A 376 18.32 -25.74 -16.01
N SER A 377 19.58 -25.92 -15.60
CA SER A 377 20.10 -27.22 -15.20
C SER A 377 21.32 -27.06 -14.32
N SER A 378 21.49 -27.92 -13.33
CA SER A 378 22.69 -28.00 -12.52
C SER A 378 23.19 -29.45 -12.45
N LYS A 379 24.51 -29.66 -12.50
CA LYS A 379 25.16 -30.96 -12.33
C LYS A 379 26.52 -30.77 -11.67
N GLY A 380 26.61 -31.12 -10.39
CA GLY A 380 27.82 -30.91 -9.59
C GLY A 380 28.19 -29.43 -9.54
N ALA A 381 29.45 -29.10 -9.83
CA ALA A 381 29.93 -27.71 -9.84
C ALA A 381 29.56 -26.93 -11.11
N THR A 382 28.82 -27.52 -12.08
CA THR A 382 28.49 -26.89 -13.36
C THR A 382 27.00 -26.65 -13.47
N PHE A 383 26.61 -25.46 -13.94
CA PHE A 383 25.21 -25.07 -14.05
C PHE A 383 24.95 -24.21 -15.30
N GLN A 384 23.68 -24.13 -15.69
CA GLN A 384 23.22 -23.35 -16.82
C GLN A 384 22.07 -22.43 -16.43
N LEU A 385 22.09 -21.21 -16.96
CA LEU A 385 21.08 -20.19 -16.76
C LEU A 385 20.57 -19.69 -18.12
N ALA A 386 19.29 -19.36 -18.19
CA ALA A 386 18.69 -18.65 -19.30
C ALA A 386 18.60 -17.17 -18.95
N GLU A 387 19.24 -16.34 -19.75
CA GLU A 387 19.06 -14.89 -19.71
C GLU A 387 17.83 -14.52 -20.53
N GLU A 388 16.92 -13.76 -19.94
CA GLU A 388 15.73 -13.27 -20.65
C GLU A 388 16.09 -12.12 -21.61
N GLU A 389 15.39 -12.06 -22.73
CA GLU A 389 15.34 -10.87 -23.58
C GLU A 389 14.17 -9.98 -23.10
N ALA A 390 14.36 -8.66 -23.13
CA ALA A 390 13.29 -7.71 -22.85
C ALA A 390 12.10 -7.95 -23.80
N CYS A 391 10.88 -7.89 -23.26
CA CYS A 391 9.70 -8.20 -24.03
C CYS A 391 8.53 -7.26 -23.72
N ASP A 392 7.89 -6.77 -24.78
CA ASP A 392 6.66 -5.99 -24.71
C ASP A 392 5.43 -6.92 -24.69
N ALA A 393 4.24 -6.32 -24.53
CA ALA A 393 2.97 -7.04 -24.55
C ALA A 393 2.76 -7.89 -25.82
N LYS A 394 3.45 -7.58 -26.93
CA LYS A 394 3.39 -8.36 -28.18
C LYS A 394 4.30 -9.58 -28.14
N LYS A 395 5.48 -9.48 -27.53
CA LYS A 395 6.46 -10.58 -27.41
C LYS A 395 6.19 -11.52 -26.25
N CYS A 396 5.54 -11.06 -25.18
CA CYS A 396 5.29 -11.82 -23.94
C CYS A 396 3.80 -11.88 -23.54
N GLY A 397 2.87 -11.55 -24.44
CA GLY A 397 1.43 -11.71 -24.21
C GLY A 397 0.99 -13.18 -24.15
N ASP A 398 -0.15 -13.44 -23.50
CA ASP A 398 -0.88 -14.72 -23.49
C ASP A 398 -0.13 -15.96 -22.94
N GLY A 399 0.61 -15.80 -21.84
CA GLY A 399 1.16 -16.94 -21.09
C GLY A 399 2.33 -17.68 -21.79
N GLN A 400 2.96 -17.05 -22.77
CA GLN A 400 4.18 -17.55 -23.38
C GLN A 400 5.38 -17.37 -22.44
N ALA A 401 6.32 -18.32 -22.46
CA ALA A 401 7.57 -18.18 -21.71
C ALA A 401 8.40 -17.02 -22.32
N PRO A 402 9.08 -16.21 -21.49
CA PRO A 402 9.86 -15.10 -21.98
C PRO A 402 10.94 -15.57 -22.97
N PRO A 403 11.21 -14.79 -24.05
CA PRO A 403 12.26 -15.11 -24.99
C PRO A 403 13.62 -15.17 -24.28
N ILE A 404 14.46 -16.12 -24.70
CA ILE A 404 15.80 -16.29 -24.14
C ILE A 404 16.79 -15.53 -25.03
N GLY A 405 17.39 -14.48 -24.48
CA GLY A 405 18.43 -13.69 -25.15
C GLY A 405 19.79 -14.39 -25.18
N ALA A 406 20.12 -15.16 -24.13
CA ALA A 406 21.37 -15.91 -24.05
C ALA A 406 21.31 -17.11 -23.09
N VAL A 407 22.28 -18.01 -23.21
CA VAL A 407 22.50 -19.12 -22.27
C VAL A 407 23.87 -19.00 -21.63
N TRP A 408 23.90 -19.02 -20.31
CA TRP A 408 25.12 -19.04 -19.53
C TRP A 408 25.46 -20.49 -19.18
N ARG A 409 26.72 -20.87 -19.32
CA ARG A 409 27.25 -22.13 -18.81
C ARG A 409 28.43 -21.79 -17.94
N LEU A 410 28.35 -22.11 -16.64
CA LEU A 410 29.35 -21.76 -15.66
C LEU A 410 29.76 -22.98 -14.85
N SER A 411 31.00 -22.98 -14.40
CA SER A 411 31.53 -23.93 -13.44
C SER A 411 32.12 -23.18 -12.25
N SER A 412 31.81 -23.66 -11.05
CA SER A 412 32.37 -23.17 -9.79
C SER A 412 33.74 -23.80 -9.52
N ALA A 413 34.71 -22.96 -9.16
CA ALA A 413 36.06 -23.36 -8.77
C ALA A 413 36.42 -22.74 -7.41
N ASP A 414 37.50 -23.24 -6.80
CA ASP A 414 38.06 -22.70 -5.54
C ASP A 414 37.03 -22.56 -4.41
N LYS A 415 36.14 -23.55 -4.28
CA LYS A 415 35.02 -23.55 -3.31
C LYS A 415 34.11 -22.32 -3.46
N GLY A 416 33.79 -21.94 -4.70
CA GLY A 416 32.93 -20.81 -4.99
C GLY A 416 33.63 -19.46 -5.03
N LYS A 417 34.96 -19.38 -4.89
CA LYS A 417 35.65 -18.08 -5.02
C LYS A 417 35.59 -17.53 -6.45
N THR A 418 35.58 -18.41 -7.44
CA THR A 418 35.58 -18.03 -8.86
C THR A 418 34.58 -18.86 -9.64
N LEU A 419 33.90 -18.22 -10.59
CA LEU A 419 33.08 -18.89 -11.59
C LEU A 419 33.65 -18.59 -12.98
N GLU A 420 33.83 -19.61 -13.80
CA GLU A 420 34.29 -19.45 -15.18
C GLU A 420 33.38 -20.21 -16.15
N GLY A 421 33.27 -19.71 -17.37
CA GLY A 421 32.52 -20.40 -18.41
C GLY A 421 32.21 -19.53 -19.60
N THR A 422 31.01 -19.67 -20.16
CA THR A 422 30.61 -19.04 -21.42
C THR A 422 29.22 -18.46 -21.37
N TRP A 423 29.08 -17.29 -21.96
CA TRP A 423 27.82 -16.68 -22.36
C TRP A 423 27.59 -16.94 -23.86
N THR A 424 26.44 -17.48 -24.25
CA THR A 424 26.14 -17.79 -25.66
C THR A 424 24.81 -17.16 -26.09
N ALA A 425 24.89 -16.21 -27.02
CA ALA A 425 23.76 -15.71 -27.82
C ALA A 425 24.09 -15.91 -29.31
N LYS A 426 24.04 -14.84 -30.13
CA LYS A 426 24.55 -14.85 -31.52
C LYS A 426 26.06 -15.14 -31.62
N LYS A 427 26.79 -14.91 -30.54
CA LYS A 427 28.22 -15.21 -30.37
C LYS A 427 28.43 -15.82 -28.99
N THR A 428 29.55 -16.53 -28.84
CA THR A 428 30.00 -17.04 -27.55
C THR A 428 31.09 -16.14 -26.99
N LEU A 429 30.93 -15.70 -25.75
CA LEU A 429 31.90 -14.88 -25.01
C LEU A 429 32.31 -15.59 -23.71
N PRO A 430 33.56 -15.43 -23.27
CA PRO A 430 34.00 -15.97 -21.99
C PRO A 430 33.33 -15.22 -20.83
N LEU A 431 33.00 -15.93 -19.75
CA LEU A 431 32.56 -15.39 -18.47
C LEU A 431 33.60 -15.71 -17.41
N LYS A 432 33.98 -14.71 -16.62
CA LYS A 432 34.85 -14.87 -15.45
C LYS A 432 34.33 -14.00 -14.33
N LEU A 433 34.00 -14.60 -13.20
CA LEU A 433 33.41 -13.95 -12.04
C LEU A 433 34.18 -14.30 -10.77
N THR A 434 34.27 -13.34 -9.86
CA THR A 434 34.88 -13.50 -8.54
C THR A 434 33.84 -13.17 -7.47
N ARG A 435 33.78 -14.00 -6.43
CA ARG A 435 32.87 -13.83 -5.30
C ARG A 435 33.18 -12.54 -4.56
N ILE A 436 32.16 -11.73 -4.31
CA ILE A 436 32.27 -10.48 -3.56
C ILE A 436 31.86 -10.72 -2.10
N ALA A 437 30.58 -11.00 -1.88
CA ALA A 437 30.01 -11.18 -0.56
C ALA A 437 28.65 -11.89 -0.67
N SER A 438 28.16 -12.41 0.46
CA SER A 438 26.75 -12.79 0.63
C SER A 438 26.03 -11.72 1.45
N ARG A 439 24.70 -11.74 1.41
CA ARG A 439 23.84 -10.99 2.32
C ARG A 439 22.93 -11.95 3.08
N ALA A 440 22.46 -11.51 4.24
CA ALA A 440 21.52 -12.30 5.04
C ALA A 440 20.26 -12.65 4.25
N GLN A 441 19.78 -13.88 4.42
CA GLN A 441 18.50 -14.32 3.90
C GLN A 441 17.34 -13.56 4.57
N THR A 442 16.28 -13.31 3.82
CA THR A 442 14.95 -12.97 4.36
C THR A 442 14.28 -14.20 4.99
N GLU A 443 13.16 -14.01 5.71
CA GLU A 443 12.39 -15.14 6.28
C GLU A 443 12.01 -16.21 5.24
N THR A 444 11.77 -15.79 3.99
CA THR A 444 11.59 -16.68 2.84
C THR A 444 12.89 -16.77 2.04
N PRO A 445 13.41 -17.98 1.76
CA PRO A 445 14.55 -18.15 0.87
C PRO A 445 14.27 -17.61 -0.54
N ALA A 446 15.27 -16.99 -1.16
CA ALA A 446 15.19 -16.57 -2.55
C ALA A 446 15.33 -17.81 -3.43
N THR A 447 14.42 -17.98 -4.38
CA THR A 447 14.38 -19.14 -5.30
C THR A 447 14.29 -18.72 -6.76
N THR A 448 13.86 -17.49 -7.02
CA THR A 448 13.65 -16.93 -8.36
C THR A 448 14.38 -15.59 -8.54
N PRO A 449 14.56 -15.11 -9.79
CA PRO A 449 15.04 -13.75 -10.04
C PRO A 449 14.14 -12.69 -9.40
N ARG A 450 12.82 -12.91 -9.40
CA ARG A 450 11.83 -12.03 -8.77
C ARG A 450 12.07 -11.88 -7.27
N ASP A 451 12.43 -12.94 -6.55
CA ASP A 451 12.72 -12.85 -5.11
C ASP A 451 13.93 -11.93 -4.82
N LEU A 452 14.92 -11.91 -5.71
CA LEU A 452 16.08 -11.01 -5.60
C LEU A 452 15.69 -9.56 -5.92
N TYR A 453 14.89 -9.36 -6.96
CA TYR A 453 14.30 -8.06 -7.31
C TYR A 453 13.46 -7.49 -6.16
N ASP A 454 12.55 -8.31 -5.61
CA ASP A 454 11.65 -7.94 -4.51
C ASP A 454 12.42 -7.56 -3.26
N PHE A 455 13.56 -8.21 -2.99
CA PHE A 455 14.41 -7.78 -1.90
C PHE A 455 14.88 -6.33 -2.07
N THR A 456 15.35 -5.95 -3.25
CA THR A 456 15.81 -4.58 -3.53
C THR A 456 14.66 -3.59 -3.37
N ASP A 457 13.54 -3.83 -4.04
CA ASP A 457 12.35 -2.98 -3.97
C ASP A 457 11.82 -2.86 -2.52
N MET A 458 11.63 -3.98 -1.83
CA MET A 458 11.08 -3.95 -0.48
C MET A 458 12.03 -3.36 0.58
N THR A 459 13.35 -3.45 0.37
CA THR A 459 14.35 -2.99 1.35
C THR A 459 14.72 -1.52 1.16
N PHE A 460 14.79 -1.08 -0.10
CA PHE A 460 15.32 0.23 -0.47
C PHE A 460 14.30 1.11 -1.21
N SER A 461 13.01 0.77 -1.27
CA SER A 461 12.00 1.75 -1.68
C SER A 461 11.76 2.77 -0.55
N GLY A 462 12.07 4.04 -0.82
CA GLY A 462 12.05 5.19 0.11
C GLY A 462 13.45 5.74 0.44
N ASP A 463 13.60 6.71 1.35
CA ASP A 463 14.80 7.57 1.38
C ASP A 463 15.88 7.26 2.44
N ASP A 464 15.68 6.26 3.30
CA ASP A 464 16.36 6.26 4.62
C ASP A 464 17.17 5.01 4.96
N ALA A 465 17.05 3.94 4.18
CA ALA A 465 17.78 2.70 4.43
C ALA A 465 19.18 2.80 3.81
N PRO A 466 20.28 2.84 4.58
CA PRO A 466 21.59 3.02 3.97
C PRO A 466 21.95 1.84 3.05
N ILE A 467 22.18 2.14 1.77
CA ILE A 467 22.60 1.15 0.77
C ILE A 467 24.10 0.92 0.97
N THR A 468 24.44 -0.18 1.65
CA THR A 468 25.82 -0.50 2.03
C THR A 468 26.22 -1.86 1.49
N MET A 469 27.54 -2.06 1.31
CA MET A 469 28.12 -3.35 0.92
C MET A 469 27.67 -4.51 1.84
N ALA A 470 27.43 -4.24 3.13
CA ALA A 470 26.96 -5.26 4.06
C ALA A 470 25.46 -5.58 3.93
N ALA A 471 24.63 -4.59 3.58
CA ALA A 471 23.19 -4.76 3.44
C ALA A 471 22.81 -5.41 2.11
N SER A 472 23.39 -4.93 1.01
CA SER A 472 23.24 -5.48 -0.33
C SER A 472 24.50 -5.22 -1.15
N PRO A 473 25.43 -6.19 -1.23
CA PRO A 473 26.63 -6.05 -2.06
C PRO A 473 26.29 -5.79 -3.53
N TYR A 474 25.24 -6.43 -4.05
CA TYR A 474 24.77 -6.28 -5.42
C TYR A 474 24.30 -4.85 -5.73
N ASP A 475 23.38 -4.31 -4.91
CA ASP A 475 22.84 -2.97 -5.13
C ASP A 475 23.87 -1.89 -4.81
N TYR A 476 24.75 -2.11 -3.82
CA TYR A 476 25.87 -1.21 -3.57
C TYR A 476 26.77 -1.10 -4.80
N LEU A 477 27.20 -2.22 -5.39
CA LEU A 477 28.05 -2.21 -6.59
C LEU A 477 27.35 -1.64 -7.82
N LYS A 478 26.00 -1.64 -7.85
CA LYS A 478 25.21 -1.00 -8.90
C LYS A 478 25.34 0.51 -8.85
N LEU A 479 25.36 1.08 -7.65
CA LEU A 479 25.35 2.53 -7.38
C LEU A 479 26.73 3.12 -7.12
N ASP A 480 27.74 2.27 -6.86
CA ASP A 480 29.16 2.63 -6.76
C ASP A 480 29.72 3.00 -8.15
N PHE A 481 29.21 4.12 -8.67
CA PHE A 481 29.53 4.69 -9.96
C PHE A 481 29.97 6.14 -9.75
N ALA A 482 30.99 6.57 -10.49
CA ALA A 482 31.49 7.94 -10.42
C ALA A 482 30.58 8.88 -11.21
N PRO A 483 29.81 9.78 -10.56
CA PRO A 483 28.89 10.65 -11.29
C PRO A 483 29.65 11.77 -12.01
N LYS A 484 29.03 12.35 -13.04
CA LYS A 484 29.51 13.57 -13.69
C LYS A 484 29.05 14.77 -12.88
N ALA A 485 29.95 15.71 -12.62
CA ALA A 485 29.62 16.96 -11.94
C ALA A 485 29.47 18.12 -12.94
N ASP A 486 28.50 18.97 -12.71
CA ASP A 486 28.28 20.20 -13.45
C ASP A 486 29.09 21.38 -12.86
N ALA A 487 28.89 22.57 -13.45
CA ALA A 487 29.50 23.80 -12.96
C ALA A 487 29.05 24.10 -11.52
N LYS A 488 29.90 24.83 -10.79
CA LYS A 488 29.57 25.28 -9.44
C LYS A 488 28.55 26.40 -9.49
N GLU A 489 27.60 26.36 -8.57
CA GLU A 489 26.56 27.36 -8.32
C GLU A 489 26.51 27.69 -6.82
N GLY A 490 25.81 28.76 -6.46
CA GLY A 490 25.55 29.11 -5.07
C GLY A 490 25.75 30.60 -4.77
N TRP A 491 26.24 30.86 -3.56
CA TRP A 491 26.39 32.17 -2.94
C TRP A 491 27.87 32.42 -2.57
N PRO A 492 28.28 33.67 -2.28
CA PRO A 492 29.67 33.98 -1.93
C PRO A 492 30.25 33.17 -0.76
N ASP A 493 29.40 32.71 0.15
CA ASP A 493 29.73 31.95 1.35
C ASP A 493 29.40 30.45 1.27
N ALA A 494 28.81 29.98 0.17
CA ALA A 494 28.42 28.59 0.01
C ALA A 494 28.27 28.17 -1.46
N ALA A 495 28.92 27.08 -1.86
CA ALA A 495 28.86 26.57 -3.22
C ALA A 495 28.42 25.10 -3.26
N TYR A 496 27.63 24.76 -4.26
CA TYR A 496 27.24 23.40 -4.60
C TYR A 496 27.44 23.17 -6.10
N ASN A 497 27.34 21.92 -6.54
CA ASN A 497 27.12 21.59 -7.94
C ASN A 497 26.10 20.45 -8.03
N TYR A 498 25.54 20.28 -9.21
CA TYR A 498 24.75 19.09 -9.50
C TYR A 498 25.67 17.96 -9.95
N VAL A 499 25.33 16.74 -9.54
CA VAL A 499 25.96 15.52 -10.01
C VAL A 499 24.93 14.59 -10.62
N THR A 500 25.29 13.97 -11.74
CA THR A 500 24.42 13.10 -12.54
C THR A 500 25.10 11.76 -12.78
N ASP A 501 24.38 10.68 -12.50
CA ASP A 501 24.75 9.37 -13.03
C ASP A 501 24.33 9.32 -14.52
N PRO A 502 25.27 9.11 -15.46
CA PRO A 502 24.95 9.08 -16.90
C PRO A 502 23.98 7.97 -17.30
N ARG A 503 23.74 6.99 -16.43
CA ARG A 503 22.77 5.90 -16.66
C ARG A 503 21.36 6.34 -16.29
N THR A 504 21.18 7.08 -15.19
CA THR A 504 19.86 7.50 -14.69
C THR A 504 19.46 8.93 -15.09
N LYS A 505 20.41 9.73 -15.56
CA LYS A 505 20.22 11.02 -16.28
C LYS A 505 19.69 12.21 -15.45
N PHE A 506 19.12 12.01 -14.27
CA PHE A 506 18.70 13.12 -13.40
C PHE A 506 19.84 13.59 -12.49
N ALA A 507 19.76 14.84 -12.04
CA ALA A 507 20.84 15.51 -11.32
C ALA A 507 20.44 15.79 -9.86
N ARG A 508 21.36 15.54 -8.92
CA ARG A 508 21.17 15.81 -7.48
C ARG A 508 22.30 16.68 -6.95
N PRO A 509 22.04 17.57 -5.98
CA PRO A 509 23.06 18.51 -5.52
C PRO A 509 24.13 17.83 -4.65
N ARG A 510 25.33 18.41 -4.66
CA ARG A 510 26.44 18.14 -3.75
C ARG A 510 27.05 19.45 -3.28
N ILE A 511 27.25 19.57 -1.97
CA ILE A 511 27.93 20.73 -1.40
C ILE A 511 29.42 20.61 -1.76
N VAL A 512 30.00 21.69 -2.26
CA VAL A 512 31.38 21.74 -2.73
C VAL A 512 32.26 22.55 -1.79
N ASP A 513 31.75 23.67 -1.28
CA ASP A 513 32.50 24.56 -0.39
C ASP A 513 31.54 25.35 0.51
N LEU A 514 31.99 25.65 1.73
CA LEU A 514 31.25 26.43 2.71
C LEU A 514 32.23 27.37 3.43
N ALA A 515 31.81 28.62 3.66
CA ALA A 515 32.57 29.59 4.42
C ALA A 515 32.95 29.03 5.81
N GLY A 516 34.17 29.33 6.25
CA GLY A 516 34.71 28.82 7.51
C GLY A 516 35.09 27.33 7.48
N SER A 517 35.08 26.69 6.30
CA SER A 517 35.42 25.26 6.14
C SER A 517 34.55 24.35 7.01
N ALA A 518 33.25 24.65 7.09
CA ALA A 518 32.29 23.80 7.75
C ALA A 518 32.31 22.38 7.14
N PRO A 519 32.20 21.31 7.95
CA PRO A 519 32.23 19.94 7.46
C PRO A 519 31.03 19.67 6.54
N ILE A 520 31.29 19.06 5.40
CA ILE A 520 30.28 18.77 4.35
C ILE A 520 30.01 17.29 4.20
N GLU A 521 30.78 16.43 4.86
CA GLU A 521 30.78 14.99 4.65
C GLU A 521 29.45 14.36 5.06
N ALA A 522 28.90 14.74 6.21
CA ALA A 522 27.62 14.24 6.69
C ALA A 522 26.47 14.66 5.76
N ALA A 523 26.44 15.94 5.36
CA ALA A 523 25.47 16.46 4.40
C ALA A 523 25.55 15.74 3.05
N ASN A 524 26.76 15.63 2.49
CA ASN A 524 26.95 14.95 1.21
C ASN A 524 26.68 13.44 1.29
N ALA A 525 26.87 12.79 2.45
CA ALA A 525 26.46 11.40 2.64
C ALA A 525 24.93 11.24 2.58
N LEU A 526 24.16 12.15 3.18
CA LEU A 526 22.69 12.16 3.06
C LEU A 526 22.25 12.43 1.61
N LEU A 527 22.79 13.47 0.97
CA LEU A 527 22.50 13.79 -0.43
C LEU A 527 22.88 12.65 -1.38
N GLN A 528 23.95 11.91 -1.07
CA GLN A 528 24.34 10.70 -1.79
C GLN A 528 23.37 9.56 -1.57
N ASN A 529 23.00 9.29 -0.33
CA ASN A 529 22.03 8.24 -0.03
C ASN A 529 20.72 8.47 -0.77
N ARG A 530 20.17 9.69 -0.75
CA ARG A 530 18.94 10.03 -1.49
C ARG A 530 19.09 9.80 -3.00
N HIS A 531 20.16 10.33 -3.61
CA HIS A 531 20.44 10.12 -5.04
C HIS A 531 20.55 8.63 -5.39
N TRP A 532 21.15 7.83 -4.51
CA TRP A 532 21.28 6.39 -4.69
C TRP A 532 19.92 5.68 -4.63
N HIS A 533 19.02 6.07 -3.74
CA HIS A 533 17.67 5.51 -3.68
C HIS A 533 16.89 5.82 -4.96
N ASP A 534 16.86 7.09 -5.39
CA ASP A 534 16.21 7.47 -6.65
C ASP A 534 16.79 6.69 -7.85
N SER A 535 18.12 6.53 -7.88
CA SER A 535 18.79 5.86 -9.00
C SER A 535 18.47 4.37 -8.99
N LEU A 536 18.41 3.77 -7.81
CA LEU A 536 18.02 2.37 -7.65
C LEU A 536 16.57 2.16 -8.06
N SER A 537 15.65 3.05 -7.66
CA SER A 537 14.24 2.99 -8.04
C SER A 537 14.06 3.16 -9.55
N ALA A 538 14.76 4.11 -10.19
CA ALA A 538 14.77 4.32 -11.64
C ALA A 538 15.25 3.06 -12.40
N LEU A 539 16.36 2.46 -11.97
CA LEU A 539 16.91 1.25 -12.61
C LEU A 539 16.05 0.00 -12.36
N THR A 540 15.39 -0.07 -11.19
CA THR A 540 14.46 -1.15 -10.83
C THR A 540 13.19 -1.04 -11.67
N CYS A 541 12.68 0.18 -11.86
CA CYS A 541 11.58 0.48 -12.76
C CYS A 541 11.89 0.04 -14.20
N ALA A 542 13.04 0.41 -14.73
CA ALA A 542 13.48 0.00 -16.06
C ALA A 542 13.64 -1.53 -16.20
N ALA A 543 13.91 -2.26 -15.11
CA ALA A 543 14.01 -3.70 -15.14
C ALA A 543 12.65 -4.40 -15.33
N LEU A 544 11.53 -3.72 -15.09
CA LEU A 544 10.19 -4.29 -15.30
C LEU A 544 9.84 -4.57 -16.77
N GLN A 545 10.73 -4.23 -17.71
CA GLN A 545 10.67 -4.71 -19.10
C GLN A 545 10.93 -6.24 -19.24
N TYR A 546 11.38 -6.90 -18.18
CA TYR A 546 11.63 -8.35 -18.15
C TYR A 546 10.52 -9.07 -17.37
N ALA A 547 9.90 -10.07 -18.00
CA ALA A 547 8.82 -10.85 -17.40
C ALA A 547 9.24 -11.60 -16.12
N GLY A 548 10.50 -12.00 -16.00
CA GLY A 548 11.06 -12.62 -14.80
C GLY A 548 11.02 -11.73 -13.54
N PHE A 549 10.66 -10.46 -13.69
CA PHE A 549 10.48 -9.50 -12.61
C PHE A 549 9.04 -9.00 -12.45
N HIS A 550 7.99 -9.59 -13.03
CA HIS A 550 6.60 -9.22 -12.68
C HIS A 550 5.58 -10.33 -12.91
N ASP A 551 4.46 -10.29 -12.17
CA ASP A 551 3.33 -11.20 -12.35
C ASP A 551 2.31 -10.60 -13.32
N GLY A 552 2.26 -11.07 -14.56
CA GLY A 552 1.24 -10.67 -15.54
C GLY A 552 1.81 -10.32 -16.92
N PRO A 553 0.97 -9.83 -17.85
CA PRO A 553 1.46 -9.31 -19.12
C PRO A 553 2.45 -8.14 -18.88
N PRO A 554 3.43 -7.93 -19.77
CA PRO A 554 4.32 -6.77 -19.69
C PRO A 554 3.53 -5.47 -19.57
N MET A 555 4.02 -4.57 -18.73
CA MET A 555 3.38 -3.27 -18.49
C MET A 555 3.29 -2.46 -19.79
N GLU A 556 2.07 -2.09 -20.19
CA GLU A 556 1.87 -1.17 -21.32
C GLU A 556 2.48 0.20 -20.99
N GLY A 557 3.25 0.77 -21.92
CA GLY A 557 3.85 2.10 -21.77
C GLY A 557 5.26 2.14 -21.17
N MET A 558 5.88 1.00 -20.86
CA MET A 558 7.34 0.95 -20.68
C MET A 558 8.02 0.82 -22.04
N ASP A 559 8.35 1.96 -22.65
CA ASP A 559 9.20 2.00 -23.84
C ASP A 559 10.63 1.51 -23.49
N ASP A 560 11.37 1.03 -24.48
CA ASP A 560 12.78 0.72 -24.32
C ASP A 560 13.52 2.00 -23.90
N ASP A 561 14.25 1.94 -22.79
CA ASP A 561 15.00 3.05 -22.16
C ASP A 561 14.21 4.02 -21.25
N SER A 562 12.91 3.83 -21.01
CA SER A 562 12.20 4.60 -19.98
C SER A 562 12.73 4.27 -18.58
N LEU A 563 12.99 5.30 -17.78
CA LEU A 563 13.31 5.14 -16.35
C LEU A 563 12.10 5.38 -15.46
N GLY A 564 10.89 5.44 -16.04
CA GLY A 564 9.65 5.69 -15.32
C GLY A 564 9.45 7.14 -14.92
N GLY A 565 9.95 8.10 -15.72
CA GLY A 565 9.81 9.53 -15.48
C GLY A 565 10.84 10.10 -14.49
N TYR A 566 11.74 9.28 -13.96
CA TYR A 566 12.84 9.73 -13.10
C TYR A 566 13.80 10.65 -13.85
N GLU A 567 14.05 10.37 -15.14
CA GLU A 567 14.89 11.16 -16.03
C GLU A 567 14.39 12.61 -16.21
N ASP A 568 13.10 12.84 -15.97
CA ASP A 568 12.44 14.14 -16.10
C ASP A 568 12.26 14.84 -14.74
N THR A 569 12.74 14.24 -13.64
CA THR A 569 12.65 14.85 -12.32
C THR A 569 13.50 16.10 -12.23
N THR A 570 12.96 17.11 -11.56
CA THR A 570 13.67 18.36 -11.31
C THR A 570 14.16 18.41 -9.87
N SER A 571 15.34 19.01 -9.66
CA SER A 571 15.90 19.29 -8.34
C SER A 571 16.47 20.69 -8.33
N LYS A 572 16.04 21.54 -7.40
CA LYS A 572 16.43 22.95 -7.33
C LYS A 572 16.88 23.31 -5.93
N VAL A 573 18.16 23.63 -5.74
CA VAL A 573 18.64 24.21 -4.47
C VAL A 573 18.04 25.61 -4.32
N THR A 574 17.26 25.80 -3.26
CA THR A 574 16.57 27.07 -2.97
C THR A 574 17.33 27.90 -1.94
N SER A 575 18.16 27.26 -1.11
CA SER A 575 18.96 27.91 -0.07
C SER A 575 20.15 27.06 0.34
N LEU A 576 21.31 27.68 0.56
CA LEU A 576 22.47 27.02 1.18
C LEU A 576 23.24 28.02 2.04
N THR A 577 23.53 27.63 3.28
CA THR A 577 24.42 28.30 4.24
C THR A 577 25.31 27.25 4.92
N PRO A 578 26.32 27.66 5.72
CA PRO A 578 27.10 26.70 6.51
C PRO A 578 26.28 25.86 7.52
N LYS A 579 25.05 26.29 7.85
CA LYS A 579 24.18 25.62 8.84
C LYS A 579 23.03 24.85 8.18
N LEU A 580 22.43 25.40 7.13
CA LEU A 580 21.19 24.90 6.54
C LEU A 580 21.28 24.79 5.02
N MET A 581 20.66 23.75 4.48
CA MET A 581 20.42 23.62 3.05
C MET A 581 18.94 23.36 2.82
N SER A 582 18.37 23.96 1.78
CA SER A 582 17.02 23.66 1.32
C SER A 582 16.99 23.54 -0.19
N TRP A 583 16.17 22.61 -0.67
CA TRP A 583 15.96 22.35 -2.09
C TRP A 583 14.55 21.81 -2.32
N SER A 584 14.05 21.96 -3.54
CA SER A 584 12.77 21.40 -3.97
C SER A 584 12.98 20.36 -5.06
N GLU A 585 12.14 19.33 -5.09
CA GLU A 585 12.13 18.29 -6.09
C GLU A 585 10.72 18.04 -6.59
N SER A 586 10.56 17.84 -7.89
CA SER A 586 9.25 17.53 -8.46
C SER A 586 9.37 16.64 -9.69
N GLY A 587 8.32 15.88 -9.97
CA GLY A 587 8.28 14.99 -11.11
C GLY A 587 6.97 14.20 -11.19
N SER A 588 6.89 13.36 -12.21
CA SER A 588 5.79 12.43 -12.45
C SER A 588 6.38 11.06 -12.70
N LEU A 589 6.33 10.20 -11.69
CA LEU A 589 6.95 8.87 -11.74
C LEU A 589 5.92 7.82 -12.13
N TYR A 590 6.23 6.98 -13.11
CA TYR A 590 5.34 5.89 -13.53
C TYR A 590 6.12 4.61 -13.82
N CYS A 591 5.99 3.66 -12.90
CA CYS A 591 6.56 2.30 -12.99
C CYS A 591 5.44 1.26 -13.07
N GLY A 592 4.34 1.65 -13.74
CA GLY A 592 3.06 0.95 -13.78
C GLY A 592 2.12 1.33 -12.62
N GLY A 593 0.97 0.63 -12.54
CA GLY A 593 -0.13 1.00 -11.65
C GLY A 593 -1.23 1.80 -12.35
N ALA A 594 -2.23 2.27 -11.59
CA ALA A 594 -3.43 2.91 -12.15
C ALA A 594 -3.18 4.34 -12.69
N HIS A 595 -2.19 5.05 -12.15
CA HIS A 595 -1.83 6.42 -12.55
C HIS A 595 -0.37 6.72 -12.17
N PRO A 596 0.27 7.74 -12.77
CA PRO A 596 1.56 8.28 -12.31
C PRO A 596 1.52 8.80 -10.88
N ASN A 597 2.66 8.73 -10.19
CA ASN A 597 2.92 9.39 -8.92
C ASN A 597 3.50 10.79 -9.19
N ASN A 598 2.62 11.79 -9.18
CA ASN A 598 3.01 13.19 -9.26
C ASN A 598 3.43 13.68 -7.88
N TYR A 599 4.57 14.34 -7.78
CA TYR A 599 5.06 14.89 -6.52
C TYR A 599 5.74 16.24 -6.71
N SER A 600 5.72 17.05 -5.66
CA SER A 600 6.46 18.30 -5.56
C SER A 600 6.70 18.57 -4.09
N ASP A 601 7.92 18.31 -3.64
CA ASP A 601 8.31 18.37 -2.24
C ASP A 601 9.50 19.30 -2.06
N ALA A 602 9.64 19.86 -0.86
CA ALA A 602 10.79 20.66 -0.50
C ALA A 602 11.37 20.18 0.82
N TYR A 603 12.69 20.16 0.87
CA TYR A 603 13.45 19.59 1.97
C TYR A 603 14.27 20.67 2.64
N VAL A 604 14.50 20.51 3.93
CA VAL A 604 15.44 21.31 4.73
C VAL A 604 16.37 20.34 5.43
N MET A 605 17.67 20.63 5.43
CA MET A 605 18.71 19.82 6.06
C MET A 605 19.56 20.67 6.99
N ASP A 606 19.84 20.18 8.19
CA ASP A 606 20.97 20.65 9.01
C ASP A 606 22.26 20.10 8.40
N VAL A 607 23.02 20.98 7.76
CA VAL A 607 24.25 20.64 7.02
C VAL A 607 25.28 19.98 7.93
N ARG A 608 25.38 20.44 9.17
CA ARG A 608 26.41 19.98 10.13
C ARG A 608 26.14 18.54 10.57
N ARG A 609 24.86 18.17 10.65
CA ARG A 609 24.42 16.83 11.06
C ARG A 609 24.19 15.89 9.89
N GLY A 610 23.99 16.41 8.68
CA GLY A 610 23.54 15.63 7.54
C GLY A 610 22.16 15.00 7.79
N ALA A 611 21.23 15.77 8.35
CA ALA A 611 19.91 15.29 8.73
C ALA A 611 18.82 16.21 8.19
N LEU A 612 17.78 15.61 7.60
CA LEU A 612 16.56 16.33 7.22
C LEU A 612 15.86 16.87 8.47
N LEU A 613 15.31 18.07 8.35
CA LEU A 613 14.48 18.69 9.37
C LEU A 613 13.02 18.53 8.98
N THR A 614 12.24 17.97 9.90
CA THR A 614 10.79 17.86 9.78
C THR A 614 10.10 19.13 10.29
N LEU A 615 8.79 19.24 10.08
CA LEU A 615 8.02 20.40 10.57
C LEU A 615 8.15 20.58 12.09
N GLN A 616 8.17 19.48 12.86
CA GLN A 616 8.34 19.49 14.31
C GLN A 616 9.76 19.87 14.77
N ASP A 617 10.78 19.68 13.91
CA ASP A 617 12.13 20.16 14.22
C ASP A 617 12.22 21.68 14.05
N MET A 618 11.42 22.24 13.12
CA MET A 618 11.42 23.66 12.78
C MET A 618 10.46 24.50 13.63
N PHE A 619 9.31 23.95 14.03
CA PHE A 619 8.23 24.67 14.70
C PHE A 619 7.78 24.03 16.02
N SER A 620 7.57 24.87 17.03
CA SER A 620 7.16 24.47 18.37
C SER A 620 5.70 23.98 18.45
N ASP A 621 4.82 24.49 17.57
CA ASP A 621 3.40 24.12 17.54
C ASP A 621 3.13 23.06 16.47
N THR A 622 3.36 21.80 16.85
CA THR A 622 3.09 20.62 16.02
C THR A 622 2.41 19.52 16.84
N VAL A 623 1.60 18.69 16.16
CA VAL A 623 0.92 17.53 16.77
C VAL A 623 1.12 16.35 15.83
N ASP A 624 1.77 15.28 16.31
CA ASP A 624 2.07 14.08 15.53
C ASP A 624 2.75 14.36 14.17
N GLY A 625 3.68 15.33 14.14
CA GLY A 625 4.42 15.72 12.93
C GLY A 625 3.66 16.65 11.96
N LYS A 626 2.40 16.99 12.27
CA LYS A 626 1.54 17.93 11.53
C LYS A 626 1.50 19.31 12.20
N PRO A 627 1.07 20.38 11.51
CA PRO A 627 0.96 21.69 12.14
C PRO A 627 -0.07 21.69 13.26
N GLY A 628 0.30 22.28 14.40
CA GLY A 628 -0.64 22.59 15.47
C GLY A 628 -1.55 23.77 15.11
N PRO A 629 -2.56 24.07 15.95
CA PRO A 629 -3.59 25.05 15.62
C PRO A 629 -3.06 26.47 15.35
N SER A 630 -2.03 26.91 16.08
CA SER A 630 -1.45 28.24 15.94
C SER A 630 -0.64 28.36 14.65
N LEU A 631 0.16 27.34 14.32
CA LEU A 631 0.92 27.30 13.07
C LEU A 631 -0.01 27.23 11.85
N ALA A 632 -1.02 26.36 11.88
CA ALA A 632 -2.01 26.26 10.82
C ALA A 632 -2.79 27.58 10.63
N THR A 633 -3.20 28.22 11.73
CA THR A 633 -3.89 29.52 11.69
C THR A 633 -3.00 30.61 11.11
N PHE A 634 -1.74 30.68 11.56
CA PHE A 634 -0.76 31.63 11.07
C PHE A 634 -0.58 31.53 9.55
N VAL A 635 -0.41 30.33 9.00
CA VAL A 635 -0.29 30.14 7.55
C VAL A 635 -1.59 30.48 6.83
N LYS A 636 -2.75 30.10 7.38
CA LYS A 636 -4.06 30.46 6.79
C LYS A 636 -4.27 31.96 6.71
N GLU A 637 -3.81 32.72 7.70
CA GLU A 637 -3.93 34.18 7.71
C GLU A 637 -2.96 34.84 6.72
N LYS A 638 -1.73 34.30 6.63
CA LYS A 638 -0.65 34.88 5.81
C LYS A 638 -0.66 34.44 4.35
N ARG A 639 -1.31 33.32 4.00
CA ARG A 639 -1.34 32.83 2.62
C ARG A 639 -1.97 33.84 1.67
N LYS A 640 -1.53 33.78 0.41
CA LYS A 640 -2.18 34.53 -0.68
C LYS A 640 -3.66 34.16 -0.72
N LYS A 641 -4.53 35.17 -0.79
CA LYS A 641 -5.97 34.98 -0.89
C LYS A 641 -6.42 34.98 -2.35
N PRO A 642 -7.44 34.18 -2.71
CA PRO A 642 -8.01 34.19 -4.06
C PRO A 642 -8.36 35.60 -4.51
N ARG A 643 -7.97 35.94 -5.74
CA ARG A 643 -8.16 37.26 -6.34
C ARG A 643 -9.41 37.32 -7.22
N ASP A 644 -9.89 36.18 -7.68
CA ASP A 644 -11.07 36.04 -8.53
C ASP A 644 -11.85 34.74 -8.21
N GLN A 645 -13.02 34.59 -8.82
CA GLN A 645 -13.91 33.45 -8.58
C GLN A 645 -13.28 32.11 -9.00
N THR A 646 -12.41 32.11 -10.01
CA THR A 646 -11.75 30.89 -10.47
C THR A 646 -10.77 30.38 -9.42
N GLU A 647 -9.99 31.26 -8.79
CA GLU A 647 -9.13 30.90 -7.66
C GLU A 647 -9.95 30.49 -6.43
N VAL A 648 -11.12 31.11 -6.18
CA VAL A 648 -12.03 30.71 -5.09
C VAL A 648 -12.58 29.30 -5.30
N ASP A 649 -13.07 29.00 -6.51
CA ASP A 649 -13.62 27.70 -6.85
C ASP A 649 -12.52 26.63 -6.78
N TYR A 650 -11.32 26.92 -7.27
CA TYR A 650 -10.16 26.04 -7.17
C TYR A 650 -9.78 25.75 -5.71
N GLU A 651 -9.67 26.76 -4.85
CA GLU A 651 -9.35 26.53 -3.43
C GLU A 651 -10.44 25.69 -2.73
N ALA A 652 -11.71 25.88 -3.10
CA ALA A 652 -12.83 25.13 -2.56
C ALA A 652 -12.85 23.66 -3.03
N GLU A 653 -12.55 23.42 -4.31
CA GLU A 653 -12.41 22.06 -4.86
C GLU A 653 -11.23 21.30 -4.23
N CYS A 654 -10.11 22.00 -4.02
CA CYS A 654 -8.94 21.43 -3.38
C CYS A 654 -9.08 21.26 -1.86
N GLY A 655 -9.97 22.01 -1.20
CA GLY A 655 -10.09 22.01 0.25
C GLY A 655 -8.80 22.49 0.94
N ILE A 656 -8.17 23.56 0.44
CA ILE A 656 -6.83 24.01 0.88
C ILE A 656 -6.75 24.22 2.40
N ASP A 657 -7.82 24.66 3.05
CA ASP A 657 -7.85 24.86 4.51
C ASP A 657 -7.71 23.55 5.29
N ASP A 658 -8.27 22.47 4.78
CA ASP A 658 -8.13 21.13 5.36
C ASP A 658 -6.76 20.56 5.03
N LEU A 659 -6.29 20.75 3.79
CA LEU A 659 -4.95 20.32 3.38
C LEU A 659 -3.83 20.98 4.19
N ILE A 660 -3.96 22.25 4.58
CA ILE A 660 -3.00 22.88 5.49
C ILE A 660 -2.92 22.12 6.83
N GLY A 661 -4.02 21.57 7.33
CA GLY A 661 -4.01 20.82 8.59
C GLY A 661 -3.24 19.49 8.49
N ASP A 662 -3.16 18.90 7.30
CA ASP A 662 -2.65 17.54 7.10
C ASP A 662 -1.33 17.46 6.33
N TYR A 663 -1.02 18.45 5.48
CA TYR A 663 0.04 18.40 4.46
C TYR A 663 0.91 19.67 4.39
N LEU A 664 0.86 20.52 5.42
CA LEU A 664 1.73 21.69 5.48
C LEU A 664 3.19 21.29 5.63
N GLY A 665 4.03 21.69 4.68
CA GLY A 665 5.48 21.66 4.78
C GLY A 665 6.06 23.07 4.87
N ALA A 666 7.34 23.13 5.25
CA ALA A 666 8.10 24.37 5.31
C ALA A 666 9.49 24.16 4.69
N SER A 667 9.98 25.15 3.97
CA SER A 667 11.29 25.16 3.33
C SER A 667 11.95 26.53 3.41
N LEU A 668 13.16 26.66 2.89
CA LEU A 668 13.91 27.91 2.91
C LEU A 668 14.27 28.33 1.49
N LYS A 669 14.17 29.63 1.25
CA LYS A 669 14.66 30.26 0.03
C LYS A 669 15.63 31.37 0.40
N ARG A 670 16.76 31.44 -0.29
CA ARG A 670 17.78 32.47 -0.06
C ARG A 670 17.77 33.49 -1.19
N ASP A 671 17.54 34.75 -0.84
CA ASP A 671 17.63 35.90 -1.75
C ASP A 671 18.73 36.85 -1.25
N GLY A 672 19.86 36.88 -1.97
CA GLY A 672 21.09 37.53 -1.51
C GLY A 672 21.56 36.98 -0.16
N ASP A 673 21.61 37.85 0.84
CA ASP A 673 22.08 37.54 2.20
C ASP A 673 20.95 37.14 3.16
N ARG A 674 19.70 37.05 2.69
CA ARG A 674 18.53 36.75 3.54
C ARG A 674 17.93 35.39 3.22
N GLN A 675 17.61 34.63 4.25
CA GLN A 675 16.75 33.45 4.14
C GLN A 675 15.30 33.83 4.48
N VAL A 676 14.35 33.34 3.69
CA VAL A 676 12.91 33.43 3.96
C VAL A 676 12.32 32.05 4.13
N LEU A 677 11.32 31.94 4.99
CA LEU A 677 10.52 30.73 5.18
C LEU A 677 9.48 30.65 4.07
N VAL A 678 9.39 29.49 3.45
CA VAL A 678 8.38 29.18 2.43
C VAL A 678 7.48 28.08 2.98
N PHE A 679 6.20 28.36 3.13
CA PHE A 679 5.19 27.37 3.51
C PHE A 679 4.44 26.92 2.27
N GLY A 680 4.27 25.61 2.13
CA GLY A 680 3.58 25.00 0.99
C GLY A 680 2.90 23.71 1.36
N LEU A 681 2.06 23.19 0.47
CA LEU A 681 1.49 21.85 0.61
C LEU A 681 2.45 20.83 0.00
N GLN A 682 2.86 19.83 0.79
CA GLN A 682 3.86 18.82 0.45
C GLN A 682 3.34 17.42 0.78
N GLY A 683 3.85 16.38 0.11
CA GLY A 683 3.45 14.99 0.35
C GLY A 683 1.98 14.68 0.06
N LEU A 684 1.36 15.42 -0.87
CA LEU A 684 -0.03 15.19 -1.25
C LEU A 684 -0.18 13.85 -1.99
N PRO A 685 -1.26 13.10 -1.77
CA PRO A 685 -1.48 11.84 -2.47
C PRO A 685 -1.87 12.09 -3.94
N ASN A 686 -1.16 11.44 -4.87
CA ASN A 686 -1.41 11.28 -6.31
C ASN A 686 -2.39 12.28 -6.99
N VAL A 687 -3.71 12.11 -6.79
CA VAL A 687 -4.76 12.89 -7.47
C VAL A 687 -4.85 14.33 -6.96
N ILE A 688 -4.51 14.57 -5.69
CA ILE A 688 -4.59 15.89 -5.05
C ILE A 688 -3.31 16.69 -5.29
N GLN A 689 -2.26 16.11 -5.90
CA GLN A 689 -1.02 16.86 -6.18
C GLN A 689 -1.25 18.12 -7.02
N ALA A 690 -2.32 18.16 -7.84
CA ALA A 690 -2.73 19.37 -8.57
C ALA A 690 -3.10 20.56 -7.66
N CYS A 691 -3.34 20.31 -6.36
CA CYS A 691 -3.59 21.29 -5.31
C CYS A 691 -2.32 21.72 -4.55
N GLY A 692 -1.17 21.13 -4.87
CA GLY A 692 0.11 21.40 -4.22
C GLY A 692 0.74 22.74 -4.62
N GLY A 693 1.70 23.20 -3.81
CA GLY A 693 2.50 24.38 -4.13
C GLY A 693 2.74 25.31 -2.94
N ASP A 694 3.50 26.38 -3.20
CA ASP A 694 3.84 27.39 -2.21
C ASP A 694 2.63 28.27 -1.88
N LEU A 695 2.28 28.34 -0.60
CA LEU A 695 1.18 29.14 -0.06
C LEU A 695 1.65 30.55 0.29
N VAL A 696 2.83 30.68 0.89
CA VAL A 696 3.38 31.97 1.33
C VAL A 696 4.91 31.91 1.51
N GLU A 697 5.58 33.01 1.13
CA GLU A 697 6.96 33.29 1.50
C GLU A 697 6.96 34.41 2.56
N ILE A 698 7.60 34.21 3.71
CA ILE A 698 7.68 35.21 4.78
C ILE A 698 9.10 35.34 5.34
N PRO A 699 9.48 36.53 5.85
CA PRO A 699 10.67 36.67 6.67
C PRO A 699 10.58 35.80 7.93
N ASP A 700 11.68 35.18 8.33
CA ASP A 700 11.80 34.40 9.57
C ASP A 700 11.40 35.19 10.82
N SER A 701 11.68 36.50 10.83
CA SER A 701 11.28 37.42 11.90
C SER A 701 9.76 37.45 12.16
N GLU A 702 8.92 37.15 11.16
CA GLU A 702 7.46 37.10 11.33
C GLU A 702 6.97 35.80 11.98
N ALA A 703 7.75 34.72 11.88
CA ALA A 703 7.41 33.42 12.46
C ALA A 703 8.19 33.12 13.76
N GLN A 704 9.01 34.06 14.25
CA GLN A 704 9.98 33.82 15.32
C GLN A 704 9.37 33.22 16.60
N ALA A 705 8.12 33.59 16.94
CA ALA A 705 7.41 33.05 18.10
C ALA A 705 6.93 31.60 17.93
N LEU A 706 6.90 31.09 16.69
CA LEU A 706 6.45 29.74 16.34
C LEU A 706 7.63 28.77 16.13
N LEU A 707 8.85 29.28 15.93
CA LEU A 707 10.03 28.45 15.70
C LEU A 707 10.44 27.69 16.98
N THR A 708 11.11 26.55 16.82
CA THR A 708 11.86 25.96 17.92
C THR A 708 13.10 26.82 18.23
N PRO A 709 13.56 26.90 19.50
CA PRO A 709 14.79 27.61 19.84
C PRO A 709 16.01 27.08 19.09
N GLU A 710 16.04 25.77 18.81
CA GLU A 710 17.10 25.10 18.07
C GLU A 710 17.14 25.55 16.61
N PHE A 711 15.99 25.58 15.94
CA PHE A 711 15.90 26.00 14.54
C PHE A 711 16.11 27.50 14.37
N ALA A 712 15.62 28.33 15.29
CA ALA A 712 15.85 29.78 15.27
C ALA A 712 17.35 30.12 15.24
N LYS A 713 18.18 29.41 16.02
CA LYS A 713 19.66 29.57 16.01
C LYS A 713 20.31 29.15 14.68
N LEU A 714 19.66 28.29 13.92
CA LEU A 714 20.16 27.84 12.62
C LEU A 714 19.91 28.86 11.52
N LEU A 715 18.87 29.69 11.66
CA LEU A 715 18.54 30.78 10.74
C LEU A 715 19.38 32.05 10.97
N GLU A 716 19.99 32.19 12.15
CA GLU A 716 20.93 33.28 12.42
C GLU A 716 22.10 33.24 11.41
N PRO A 717 22.56 34.41 10.90
CA PRO A 717 23.64 34.51 9.92
C PRO A 717 24.93 33.75 10.28
#